data_AF-A0AAU1WIL6-F1
#
_entry.id   AF-A0AAU1WIL6-F1
#
_cell.length_a   1.000
_cell.length_b   1.000
_cell.length_c   1.000
_cell.angle_alpha   90.00
_cell.angle_beta   90.00
_cell.angle_gamma   90.00
#
_symmetry.space_group_name_H-M   'P 1'
#
loop_
_entity.id
_entity.type
_entity.pdbx_description
1 polymer ?
#
loop_
_entity_poly.entity_id
_entity_poly.type
_entity_poly.pdbx_seq_one_letter_code
_entity_poly.pdbx_strand_id
1 'polypeptide(L)'
;MNTPTVADFEIPGLAGPVEILVDRWGVPHLYAGSQDDLFLAQGFNAARDRLFQLDLWRRRGLGLLSEVFGGQYVEHDRAARLFLYRGDMAEEWSAYGEDTERITTAFVNGINAYVSLCHRDPSRRPPEFAMLGYEPAHWDPSDVARIRSHGLQYNLHDEVARALTLRDHGTGVEDLRRRREPAPHHLTVPEGLDLSVIPDDVLRVYDLATVPPWPDAAALQGIDGSNNWVLAPSRTATGRPILANDPHRALTLPALRYIAHLNAPGIDVIGAGEPALPGLSIGHNGNIAFGFTIFPIDQEDLYVYETDPGNPRAYRYEGRWEAMTRVTETIPVKDGEPAEAELWFTRHGPVIHEHPTRDAAFAVRAAWLGPGMAPYLGSTGYMRAEGPDAFVAALRRWGAPGENQVYAAPDGTVGWRPAGRVPVRPNWDGTLPVPGDGRYEWDGFLDADALPAERDPDQGWFATANQMNLPPGYPNDRDTVTYDWYAPTRHHRIAEKLDARTDWTVEDCVRLQTDTVSLPARRILPLLAELTGDDPLTARAIDLLREWDADVTADSAAAALFEIWYRRHLRPAVFAEALREVAPEAERAAALARILPSDDPAADPRVDLDLLTGAETGPDPGTLLATLSAAVGELSALLGPDPAAWTWGALHIARVYHPVTALHDGPQPPWASVGPAPRGGSGDTVGVAPYGPDFRQTTGATFRLVVDVGSWDDSVAMNSPGQSGDPDSEHYSDLFTTWAADGSFPLLYSREQVEKHTARTITLRPPAPVTAQDPNGR
;
A
#
# COMPACT_ATOMS: atom_id res chain seq x y z
N MET A 1 0.29 -36.71 16.52
CA MET A 1 1.16 -35.70 15.90
C MET A 1 1.77 -36.36 14.69
N ASN A 2 1.49 -35.85 13.49
CA ASN A 2 2.14 -36.35 12.27
C ASN A 2 3.62 -35.96 12.36
N THR A 3 4.53 -36.87 12.01
CA THR A 3 5.96 -36.57 11.91
C THR A 3 6.16 -35.47 10.86
N PRO A 4 6.90 -34.39 11.15
CA PRO A 4 7.16 -33.33 10.17
C PRO A 4 7.79 -33.89 8.90
N THR A 5 7.41 -33.35 7.75
CA THR A 5 8.11 -33.66 6.49
C THR A 5 9.49 -33.03 6.52
N VAL A 6 10.50 -33.72 5.96
CA VAL A 6 11.89 -33.27 5.98
C VAL A 6 12.38 -33.02 4.56
N ALA A 7 13.00 -31.85 4.33
CA ALA A 7 13.69 -31.52 3.11
C ALA A 7 15.12 -31.05 3.41
N ASP A 8 16.05 -31.35 2.51
CA ASP A 8 17.46 -30.97 2.65
C ASP A 8 17.96 -30.37 1.33
N PHE A 9 18.72 -29.28 1.41
CA PHE A 9 19.26 -28.57 0.26
C PHE A 9 20.72 -28.20 0.48
N GLU A 10 21.57 -28.45 -0.52
CA GLU A 10 22.92 -27.91 -0.57
C GLU A 10 22.92 -26.52 -1.20
N ILE A 11 23.30 -25.52 -0.41
CA ILE A 11 23.23 -24.11 -0.77
C ILE A 11 24.64 -23.50 -0.76
N PRO A 12 25.22 -23.22 -1.95
CA PRO A 12 26.49 -22.49 -2.04
C PRO A 12 26.43 -21.14 -1.34
N GLY A 13 27.50 -20.77 -0.64
CA GLY A 13 27.62 -19.50 0.08
C GLY A 13 27.33 -19.59 1.58
N LEU A 14 26.67 -20.65 2.04
CA LEU A 14 26.53 -20.89 3.49
C LEU A 14 27.87 -21.24 4.12
N ALA A 15 28.15 -20.68 5.30
CA ALA A 15 29.28 -21.03 6.15
C ALA A 15 28.92 -22.17 7.13
N GLY A 16 27.66 -22.22 7.58
CA GLY A 16 27.12 -23.25 8.45
C GLY A 16 25.73 -23.71 8.02
N PRO A 17 25.20 -24.79 8.63
CA PRO A 17 23.83 -25.22 8.36
C PRO A 17 22.82 -24.20 8.89
N VAL A 18 21.70 -24.06 8.19
CA VAL A 18 20.52 -23.30 8.63
C VAL A 18 19.34 -24.23 8.73
N GLU A 19 18.64 -24.18 9.86
CA GLU A 19 17.39 -24.92 10.07
C GLU A 19 16.21 -23.99 9.83
N ILE A 20 15.23 -24.46 9.06
CA ILE A 20 13.96 -23.77 8.83
C ILE A 20 12.85 -24.67 9.33
N LEU A 21 12.15 -24.23 10.36
CA LEU A 21 10.95 -24.87 10.86
C LEU A 21 9.75 -24.13 10.28
N VAL A 22 8.95 -24.80 9.46
CA VAL A 22 7.71 -24.24 8.91
C VAL A 22 6.56 -24.73 9.77
N ASP A 23 5.85 -23.80 10.40
CA ASP A 23 4.71 -24.12 11.23
C ASP A 23 3.47 -24.50 10.40
N ARG A 24 2.39 -24.91 11.07
CA ARG A 24 1.14 -25.35 10.42
C ARG A 24 0.38 -24.24 9.66
N TRP A 25 0.78 -22.97 9.78
CA TRP A 25 0.22 -21.83 9.04
C TRP A 25 1.16 -21.33 7.94
N GLY A 26 2.26 -22.06 7.69
CA GLY A 26 3.23 -21.73 6.66
C GLY A 26 4.22 -20.63 7.07
N VAL A 27 4.35 -20.30 8.35
CA VAL A 27 5.37 -19.35 8.82
C VAL A 27 6.73 -20.06 8.93
N PRO A 28 7.76 -19.61 8.20
CA PRO A 28 9.11 -20.14 8.32
C PRO A 28 9.85 -19.49 9.49
N HIS A 29 10.42 -20.31 10.36
CA HIS A 29 11.32 -19.91 11.43
C HIS A 29 12.73 -20.37 11.12
N LEU A 30 13.61 -19.42 10.82
CA LEU A 30 14.98 -19.63 10.33
C LEU A 30 15.97 -19.46 11.48
N TYR A 31 16.77 -20.50 11.73
CA TYR A 31 17.79 -20.55 12.78
C TYR A 31 19.17 -20.76 12.16
N ALA A 32 20.04 -19.76 12.30
CA ALA A 32 21.36 -19.76 11.69
C ALA A 32 22.47 -19.43 12.70
N GLY A 33 23.70 -19.89 12.42
CA GLY A 33 24.88 -19.57 13.24
C GLY A 33 25.44 -18.16 13.02
N SER A 34 25.02 -17.46 11.97
CA SER A 34 25.48 -16.12 11.59
C SER A 34 24.38 -15.34 10.89
N GLN A 35 24.49 -14.00 10.89
CA GLN A 35 23.54 -13.15 10.15
C GLN A 35 23.68 -13.30 8.63
N ASP A 36 24.88 -13.56 8.11
CA ASP A 36 25.09 -13.78 6.67
C ASP A 36 24.36 -15.04 6.19
N ASP A 37 24.50 -16.15 6.93
CA ASP A 37 23.76 -17.39 6.64
C ASP A 37 22.24 -17.18 6.78
N LEU A 38 21.81 -16.37 7.76
CA LEU A 38 20.40 -16.08 8.00
C LEU A 38 19.76 -15.34 6.83
N PHE A 39 20.37 -14.25 6.35
CA PHE A 39 19.82 -13.47 5.23
C PHE A 39 19.89 -14.24 3.92
N LEU A 40 20.94 -15.04 3.70
CA LEU A 40 20.99 -15.97 2.57
C LEU A 40 19.84 -16.98 2.63
N ALA A 41 19.61 -17.59 3.79
CA ALA A 41 18.49 -18.50 3.97
C ALA A 41 17.13 -17.81 3.83
N GLN A 42 16.99 -16.56 4.27
CA GLN A 42 15.76 -15.76 4.09
C GLN A 42 15.46 -15.60 2.59
N GLY A 43 16.44 -15.17 1.80
CA GLY A 43 16.27 -15.00 0.36
C GLY A 43 16.00 -16.31 -0.37
N PHE A 44 16.68 -17.40 0.02
CA PHE A 44 16.40 -18.73 -0.52
C PHE A 44 14.97 -19.19 -0.22
N ASN A 45 14.52 -19.01 1.02
CA ASN A 45 13.20 -19.44 1.45
C ASN A 45 12.08 -18.59 0.80
N ALA A 46 12.27 -17.27 0.72
CA ALA A 46 11.37 -16.38 0.00
C ALA A 46 11.27 -16.77 -1.49
N ALA A 47 12.39 -17.04 -2.15
CA ALA A 47 12.38 -17.52 -3.53
C ALA A 47 11.71 -18.89 -3.67
N ARG A 48 11.97 -19.83 -2.76
CA ARG A 48 11.28 -21.13 -2.76
C ARG A 48 9.77 -20.98 -2.78
N ASP A 49 9.25 -20.08 -1.94
CA ASP A 49 7.81 -19.93 -1.79
C ASP A 49 7.21 -18.97 -2.84
N ARG A 50 7.97 -17.97 -3.35
CA ARG A 50 7.45 -16.81 -4.11
C ARG A 50 8.18 -16.49 -5.42
N LEU A 51 8.95 -17.41 -6.00
CA LEU A 51 9.86 -17.10 -7.12
C LEU A 51 9.19 -16.35 -8.29
N PHE A 52 7.98 -16.74 -8.71
CA PHE A 52 7.29 -16.05 -9.81
C PHE A 52 6.91 -14.61 -9.44
N GLN A 53 6.37 -14.38 -8.23
CA GLN A 53 6.05 -13.05 -7.73
C GLN A 53 7.30 -12.16 -7.69
N LEU A 54 8.41 -12.70 -7.19
CA LEU A 54 9.70 -12.01 -7.15
C LEU A 54 10.14 -11.61 -8.56
N ASP A 55 10.26 -12.57 -9.47
CA ASP A 55 10.75 -12.34 -10.83
C ASP A 55 9.89 -11.31 -11.57
N LEU A 56 8.56 -11.42 -11.43
CA LEU A 56 7.61 -10.49 -12.03
C LEU A 56 7.78 -9.05 -11.51
N TRP A 57 7.93 -8.90 -10.19
CA TRP A 57 8.18 -7.60 -9.56
C TRP A 57 9.51 -7.00 -10.02
N ARG A 58 10.58 -7.81 -10.05
CA ARG A 58 11.88 -7.37 -10.57
C ARG A 58 11.77 -6.87 -12.00
N ARG A 59 11.12 -7.64 -12.88
CA ARG A 59 10.98 -7.29 -14.29
C ARG A 59 10.17 -6.01 -14.49
N ARG A 60 9.06 -5.86 -13.75
CA ARG A 60 8.26 -4.64 -13.75
C ARG A 60 9.09 -3.44 -13.30
N GLY A 61 9.78 -3.55 -12.17
CA GLY A 61 10.54 -2.45 -11.59
C GLY A 61 11.73 -2.01 -12.45
N LEU A 62 12.44 -2.95 -13.08
CA LEU A 62 13.62 -2.66 -13.92
C LEU A 62 13.30 -2.34 -15.38
N GLY A 63 12.04 -2.46 -15.79
CA GLY A 63 11.64 -2.36 -17.19
C GLY A 63 12.24 -3.47 -18.05
N LEU A 64 11.82 -4.71 -17.75
CA LEU A 64 12.18 -5.96 -18.43
C LEU A 64 10.95 -6.86 -18.70
N LEU A 65 9.74 -6.30 -18.74
CA LEU A 65 8.53 -7.05 -19.07
C LEU A 65 8.51 -7.46 -20.54
N SER A 66 8.97 -6.61 -21.47
CA SER A 66 8.98 -6.93 -22.89
C SER A 66 9.92 -8.07 -23.24
N GLU A 67 10.93 -8.33 -22.40
CA GLU A 67 11.86 -9.47 -22.53
C GLU A 67 11.11 -10.81 -22.57
N VAL A 68 10.01 -10.93 -21.82
CA VAL A 68 9.26 -12.19 -21.64
C VAL A 68 7.82 -12.13 -22.13
N PHE A 69 7.26 -10.93 -22.30
CA PHE A 69 5.88 -10.72 -22.74
C PHE A 69 5.73 -9.97 -24.07
N GLY A 70 6.85 -9.58 -24.70
CA GLY A 70 6.88 -9.05 -26.06
C GLY A 70 6.62 -7.54 -26.18
N GLY A 71 6.53 -7.07 -27.43
CA GLY A 71 6.62 -5.66 -27.81
C GLY A 71 5.57 -4.72 -27.19
N GLN A 72 4.42 -5.25 -26.75
CA GLN A 72 3.36 -4.45 -26.12
C GLN A 72 3.79 -3.83 -24.78
N TYR A 73 4.84 -4.37 -24.14
CA TYR A 73 5.36 -3.86 -22.86
C TYR A 73 6.55 -2.90 -23.01
N VAL A 74 7.00 -2.59 -24.23
CA VAL A 74 8.18 -1.72 -24.44
C VAL A 74 7.99 -0.33 -23.82
N GLU A 75 6.79 0.25 -23.93
CA GLU A 75 6.52 1.56 -23.31
C GLU A 75 6.43 1.48 -21.77
N HIS A 76 5.95 0.36 -21.21
CA HIS A 76 6.03 0.12 -19.76
C HIS A 76 7.48 0.05 -19.30
N ASP A 77 8.33 -0.67 -20.04
CA ASP A 77 9.74 -0.83 -19.71
C ASP A 77 10.50 0.50 -19.82
N ARG A 78 10.22 1.28 -20.86
CA ARG A 78 10.75 2.64 -21.00
C ARG A 78 10.32 3.54 -19.84
N ALA A 79 9.05 3.48 -19.46
CA ALA A 79 8.49 4.27 -18.36
C ALA A 79 9.14 3.90 -17.02
N ALA A 80 9.21 2.60 -16.67
CA ALA A 80 9.86 2.14 -15.45
C ALA A 80 11.32 2.63 -15.34
N ARG A 81 12.06 2.59 -16.45
CA ARG A 81 13.46 3.05 -16.51
C ARG A 81 13.63 4.55 -16.28
N LEU A 82 12.62 5.39 -16.53
CA LEU A 82 12.70 6.82 -16.16
C LEU A 82 12.84 7.04 -14.65
N PHE A 83 12.34 6.10 -13.85
CA PHE A 83 12.19 6.22 -12.40
C PHE A 83 13.08 5.26 -11.59
N LEU A 84 14.08 4.65 -12.23
CA LEU A 84 15.12 3.92 -11.51
C LEU A 84 16.04 4.87 -10.75
N TYR A 85 16.54 4.44 -9.60
CA TYR A 85 17.66 5.13 -8.96
C TYR A 85 18.91 5.00 -9.83
N ARG A 86 19.55 6.15 -10.13
CA ARG A 86 20.72 6.25 -11.02
C ARG A 86 21.95 6.86 -10.33
N GLY A 87 21.84 7.16 -9.03
CA GLY A 87 22.93 7.72 -8.24
C GLY A 87 23.99 6.68 -7.84
N ASP A 88 24.92 7.09 -6.98
CA ASP A 88 25.96 6.21 -6.46
C ASP A 88 25.35 5.17 -5.51
N MET A 89 25.67 3.89 -5.74
CA MET A 89 25.22 2.79 -4.90
C MET A 89 25.89 2.81 -3.52
N ALA A 90 27.13 3.32 -3.40
CA ALA A 90 27.79 3.45 -2.10
C ALA A 90 27.06 4.45 -1.20
N GLU A 91 26.62 5.57 -1.76
CA GLU A 91 25.81 6.57 -1.05
C GLU A 91 24.45 5.96 -0.65
N GLU A 92 23.78 5.28 -1.58
CA GLU A 92 22.52 4.58 -1.34
C GLU A 92 22.62 3.59 -0.17
N TRP A 93 23.62 2.71 -0.16
CA TRP A 93 23.76 1.73 0.91
C TRP A 93 24.05 2.37 2.27
N SER A 94 24.95 3.36 2.29
CA SER A 94 25.34 4.05 3.52
C SER A 94 24.19 4.80 4.20
N ALA A 95 23.14 5.17 3.44
CA ALA A 95 22.00 5.90 3.96
C ALA A 95 21.18 5.10 4.97
N TYR A 96 21.16 3.76 4.88
CA TYR A 96 20.39 2.89 5.79
C TYR A 96 21.24 2.39 6.97
N GLY A 97 22.50 2.05 6.73
CA GLY A 97 23.32 1.29 7.67
C GLY A 97 24.66 0.88 7.07
N GLU A 98 25.67 0.67 7.92
CA GLU A 98 26.99 0.19 7.46
C GLU A 98 26.92 -1.25 6.93
N ASP A 99 25.89 -2.01 7.30
CA ASP A 99 25.75 -3.43 6.93
C ASP A 99 24.66 -3.71 5.89
N THR A 100 23.96 -2.68 5.37
CA THR A 100 22.84 -2.86 4.45
C THR A 100 23.24 -3.51 3.13
N GLU A 101 24.39 -3.15 2.55
CA GLU A 101 24.90 -3.79 1.33
C GLU A 101 25.18 -5.28 1.55
N ARG A 102 25.84 -5.62 2.68
CA ARG A 102 26.16 -7.01 3.06
C ARG A 102 24.89 -7.84 3.25
N ILE A 103 23.92 -7.32 4.01
CA ILE A 103 22.62 -7.96 4.25
C ILE A 103 21.88 -8.21 2.93
N THR A 104 21.80 -7.19 2.07
CA THR A 104 21.10 -7.26 0.79
C THR A 104 21.77 -8.24 -0.17
N THR A 105 23.10 -8.26 -0.19
CA THR A 105 23.87 -9.21 -1.01
C THR A 105 23.68 -10.65 -0.54
N ALA A 106 23.72 -10.91 0.77
CA ALA A 106 23.44 -12.24 1.31
C ALA A 106 22.04 -12.72 0.91
N PHE A 107 21.03 -11.86 1.09
CA PHE A 107 19.65 -12.13 0.70
C PHE A 107 19.51 -12.45 -0.80
N VAL A 108 20.06 -11.62 -1.68
CA VAL A 108 20.01 -11.84 -3.13
C VAL A 108 20.77 -13.10 -3.55
N ASN A 109 21.89 -13.43 -2.89
CA ASN A 109 22.59 -14.70 -3.11
C ASN A 109 21.69 -15.90 -2.77
N GLY A 110 20.84 -15.79 -1.75
CA GLY A 110 19.81 -16.77 -1.42
C GLY A 110 18.78 -16.97 -2.52
N ILE A 111 18.23 -15.86 -3.05
CA ILE A 111 17.30 -15.89 -4.21
C ILE A 111 17.97 -16.59 -5.39
N ASN A 112 19.19 -16.18 -5.72
CA ASN A 112 19.97 -16.72 -6.83
C ASN A 112 20.33 -18.21 -6.65
N ALA A 113 20.50 -18.67 -5.41
CA ALA A 113 20.70 -20.09 -5.13
C ALA A 113 19.45 -20.91 -5.49
N TYR A 114 18.25 -20.41 -5.21
CA TYR A 114 17.01 -21.08 -5.62
C TYR A 114 16.78 -21.01 -7.13
N VAL A 115 17.02 -19.86 -7.77
CA VAL A 115 17.00 -19.72 -9.24
C VAL A 115 17.90 -20.76 -9.91
N SER A 116 19.14 -20.87 -9.44
CA SER A 116 20.12 -21.84 -9.96
C SER A 116 19.69 -23.30 -9.71
N LEU A 117 18.92 -23.56 -8.65
CA LEU A 117 18.32 -24.87 -8.40
C LEU A 117 17.21 -25.15 -9.42
N CYS A 118 16.33 -24.20 -9.72
CA CYS A 118 15.28 -24.34 -10.75
C CYS A 118 15.84 -24.52 -12.17
N HIS A 119 17.01 -23.97 -12.48
CA HIS A 119 17.69 -24.24 -13.75
C HIS A 119 18.26 -25.67 -13.81
N ARG A 120 18.81 -26.17 -12.71
CA ARG A 120 19.34 -27.55 -12.62
C ARG A 120 18.24 -28.61 -12.57
N ASP A 121 17.13 -28.30 -11.91
CA ASP A 121 15.99 -29.19 -11.71
C ASP A 121 14.68 -28.44 -12.05
N PRO A 122 14.24 -28.49 -13.33
CA PRO A 122 13.04 -27.81 -13.79
C PRO A 122 11.75 -28.23 -13.06
N SER A 123 11.72 -29.38 -12.36
CA SER A 123 10.55 -29.81 -11.59
C SER A 123 10.26 -28.92 -10.37
N ARG A 124 11.23 -28.08 -9.97
CA ARG A 124 11.11 -27.12 -8.87
C ARG A 124 10.66 -25.74 -9.31
N ARG A 125 10.52 -25.55 -10.62
CA ARG A 125 10.11 -24.26 -11.19
C ARG A 125 8.61 -24.09 -11.00
N PRO A 126 8.15 -22.93 -10.50
CA PRO A 126 6.72 -22.64 -10.42
C PRO A 126 6.04 -22.79 -11.80
N PRO A 127 4.78 -23.28 -11.84
CA PRO A 127 4.07 -23.60 -13.08
C PRO A 127 3.90 -22.40 -14.03
N GLU A 128 3.85 -21.18 -13.50
CA GLU A 128 3.68 -19.94 -14.25
C GLU A 128 4.76 -19.74 -15.32
N PHE A 129 6.01 -20.08 -15.00
CA PHE A 129 7.12 -19.98 -15.94
C PHE A 129 6.93 -20.88 -17.16
N ALA A 130 6.43 -22.11 -16.95
CA ALA A 130 6.11 -23.02 -18.04
C ALA A 130 4.90 -22.53 -18.87
N MET A 131 3.88 -21.98 -18.20
CA MET A 131 2.69 -21.42 -18.86
C MET A 131 2.99 -20.19 -19.72
N LEU A 132 3.92 -19.34 -19.27
CA LEU A 132 4.29 -18.09 -19.93
C LEU A 132 5.50 -18.25 -20.86
N GLY A 133 6.14 -19.41 -20.81
CA GLY A 133 7.22 -19.80 -21.72
C GLY A 133 8.53 -19.05 -21.49
N TYR A 134 8.94 -18.86 -20.23
CA TYR A 134 10.23 -18.26 -19.88
C TYR A 134 10.84 -18.87 -18.60
N GLU A 135 12.06 -18.49 -18.26
CA GLU A 135 12.77 -19.00 -17.07
C GLU A 135 13.05 -17.86 -16.07
N PRO A 136 13.12 -18.15 -14.75
CA PRO A 136 13.51 -17.16 -13.76
C PRO A 136 14.92 -16.63 -14.02
N ALA A 137 15.11 -15.32 -13.82
CA ALA A 137 16.40 -14.66 -13.97
C ALA A 137 17.15 -14.54 -12.64
N HIS A 138 18.49 -14.46 -12.71
CA HIS A 138 19.31 -14.07 -11.57
C HIS A 138 19.15 -12.58 -11.25
N TRP A 139 19.31 -12.24 -9.98
CA TRP A 139 19.17 -10.92 -9.40
C TRP A 139 20.53 -10.31 -9.10
N ASP A 140 20.61 -8.99 -9.22
CA ASP A 140 21.71 -8.19 -8.70
C ASP A 140 21.30 -7.57 -7.34
N PRO A 141 22.18 -7.47 -6.33
CA PRO A 141 21.86 -6.80 -5.06
C PRO A 141 21.33 -5.38 -5.25
N SER A 142 21.81 -4.66 -6.27
CA SER A 142 21.32 -3.32 -6.57
C SER A 142 19.89 -3.28 -7.09
N ASP A 143 19.31 -4.39 -7.59
CA ASP A 143 17.92 -4.45 -8.03
C ASP A 143 16.96 -4.11 -6.86
N VAL A 144 17.31 -4.52 -5.63
CA VAL A 144 16.54 -4.26 -4.41
C VAL A 144 16.42 -2.76 -4.12
N ALA A 145 17.49 -2.01 -4.33
CA ALA A 145 17.49 -0.57 -4.09
C ALA A 145 17.05 0.23 -5.31
N ARG A 146 17.45 -0.17 -6.52
CA ARG A 146 17.20 0.63 -7.74
C ARG A 146 15.74 0.78 -8.09
N ILE A 147 14.93 -0.24 -7.77
CA ILE A 147 13.50 -0.22 -7.99
C ILE A 147 12.84 0.64 -6.93
N ARG A 148 12.32 1.80 -7.34
CA ARG A 148 11.61 2.73 -6.45
C ARG A 148 10.09 2.70 -6.64
N SER A 149 9.63 2.32 -7.83
CA SER A 149 8.22 2.36 -8.24
C SER A 149 7.30 1.40 -7.48
N HIS A 150 7.84 0.49 -6.67
CA HIS A 150 7.05 -0.37 -5.77
C HIS A 150 6.65 0.31 -4.46
N GLY A 151 7.27 1.44 -4.12
CA GLY A 151 6.94 2.21 -2.93
C GLY A 151 5.58 2.88 -3.04
N LEU A 152 5.06 3.33 -1.90
CA LEU A 152 3.91 4.24 -1.89
C LEU A 152 4.41 5.64 -2.25
N GLN A 153 3.85 6.21 -3.33
CA GLN A 153 4.08 7.60 -3.73
C GLN A 153 2.86 8.46 -3.39
N TYR A 154 3.09 9.74 -3.11
CA TYR A 154 2.06 10.69 -2.69
C TYR A 154 2.27 12.06 -3.33
N ASN A 155 1.14 12.77 -3.52
CA ASN A 155 0.98 14.11 -4.07
C ASN A 155 0.74 14.18 -5.59
N LEU A 156 1.55 13.54 -6.43
CA LEU A 156 1.53 13.85 -7.88
C LEU A 156 0.16 13.67 -8.56
N HIS A 157 -0.59 12.61 -8.25
CA HIS A 157 -1.94 12.41 -8.79
C HIS A 157 -2.93 13.47 -8.31
N ASP A 158 -2.94 13.79 -7.01
CA ASP A 158 -3.82 14.81 -6.42
C ASP A 158 -3.47 16.22 -6.92
N GLU A 159 -2.18 16.53 -7.06
CA GLU A 159 -1.65 17.77 -7.59
C GLU A 159 -2.14 18.02 -9.03
N VAL A 160 -2.02 17.01 -9.91
CA VAL A 160 -2.50 17.09 -11.30
C VAL A 160 -4.02 17.11 -11.38
N ALA A 161 -4.72 16.25 -10.63
CA ALA A 161 -6.18 16.22 -10.61
C ALA A 161 -6.76 17.59 -10.23
N ARG A 162 -6.14 18.26 -9.26
CA ARG A 162 -6.48 19.60 -8.82
C ARG A 162 -6.21 20.65 -9.90
N ALA A 163 -5.02 20.61 -10.51
CA ALA A 163 -4.66 21.54 -11.59
C ALA A 163 -5.64 21.45 -12.77
N LEU A 164 -6.02 20.24 -13.18
CA LEU A 164 -6.97 20.03 -14.26
C LEU A 164 -8.40 20.45 -13.86
N THR A 165 -8.82 20.21 -12.61
CA THR A 165 -10.13 20.66 -12.12
C THR A 165 -10.21 22.19 -12.08
N LEU A 166 -9.15 22.86 -11.63
CA LEU A 166 -9.04 24.33 -11.66
C LEU A 166 -9.07 24.87 -13.10
N ARG A 167 -8.34 24.23 -14.02
CA ARG A 167 -8.27 24.60 -15.44
C ARG A 167 -9.66 24.58 -16.09
N ASP A 168 -10.44 23.54 -15.81
CA ASP A 168 -11.68 23.26 -16.52
C ASP A 168 -12.93 23.84 -15.83
N HIS A 169 -12.91 23.91 -14.50
CA HIS A 169 -14.12 24.14 -13.69
C HIS A 169 -13.95 25.14 -12.54
N GLY A 170 -12.71 25.56 -12.24
CA GLY A 170 -12.41 26.53 -11.20
C GLY A 170 -12.43 26.00 -9.77
N THR A 171 -12.16 26.88 -8.80
CA THR A 171 -11.92 26.52 -7.39
C THR A 171 -13.15 25.96 -6.68
N GLY A 172 -14.35 26.44 -7.03
CA GLY A 172 -15.59 25.99 -6.38
C GLY A 172 -15.90 24.52 -6.65
N VAL A 173 -15.57 24.00 -7.84
CA VAL A 173 -15.70 22.57 -8.15
C VAL A 173 -14.60 21.75 -7.48
N GLU A 174 -13.37 22.27 -7.42
CA GLU A 174 -12.27 21.61 -6.72
C GLU A 174 -12.53 21.46 -5.21
N ASP A 175 -13.17 22.44 -4.57
CA ASP A 175 -13.56 22.36 -3.16
C ASP A 175 -14.58 21.25 -2.87
N LEU A 176 -15.32 20.80 -3.89
CA LEU A 176 -16.21 19.64 -3.80
C LEU A 176 -15.47 18.31 -4.04
N ARG A 177 -14.27 18.29 -4.63
CA ARG A 177 -13.55 17.03 -4.92
C ARG A 177 -13.03 16.37 -3.65
N ARG A 178 -12.31 17.14 -2.83
CA ARG A 178 -11.64 16.61 -1.62
C ARG A 178 -11.37 17.71 -0.60
N ARG A 179 -11.50 17.38 0.68
CA ARG A 179 -11.18 18.32 1.77
C ARG A 179 -9.66 18.39 1.98
N ARG A 180 -9.14 19.62 2.10
CA ARG A 180 -7.75 19.91 2.44
C ARG A 180 -7.60 20.24 3.91
N GLU A 181 -6.62 19.64 4.57
CA GLU A 181 -6.34 19.82 6.00
C GLU A 181 -4.83 20.08 6.23
N PRO A 182 -4.43 20.96 7.16
CA PRO A 182 -5.26 21.77 8.04
C PRO A 182 -6.09 22.84 7.32
N ALA A 183 -7.30 23.10 7.80
CA ALA A 183 -8.19 24.14 7.26
C ALA A 183 -8.10 25.45 8.09
N PRO A 184 -8.36 26.63 7.49
CA PRO A 184 -8.64 26.84 6.07
C PRO A 184 -7.36 26.79 5.21
N HIS A 185 -7.46 26.17 4.03
CA HIS A 185 -6.41 26.19 3.00
C HIS A 185 -6.96 26.76 1.69
N HIS A 186 -6.31 27.80 1.16
CA HIS A 186 -6.73 28.48 -0.06
C HIS A 186 -5.76 28.19 -1.21
N LEU A 187 -6.28 27.63 -2.29
CA LEU A 187 -5.48 27.34 -3.48
C LEU A 187 -5.04 28.63 -4.16
N THR A 188 -3.74 28.73 -4.43
CA THR A 188 -3.14 29.83 -5.18
C THR A 188 -2.39 29.24 -6.36
N VAL A 189 -2.78 29.61 -7.58
CA VAL A 189 -2.04 29.21 -8.79
C VAL A 189 -0.64 29.80 -8.70
N PRO A 190 0.44 28.98 -8.73
CA PRO A 190 1.80 29.47 -8.67
C PRO A 190 2.08 30.52 -9.76
N GLU A 191 2.83 31.56 -9.40
CA GLU A 191 3.23 32.62 -10.33
C GLU A 191 3.87 32.01 -11.57
N GLY A 192 3.35 32.34 -12.75
CA GLY A 192 3.85 31.89 -14.05
C GLY A 192 3.46 30.47 -14.46
N LEU A 193 2.62 29.77 -13.69
CA LEU A 193 1.97 28.55 -14.17
C LEU A 193 0.83 28.90 -15.12
N ASP A 194 0.86 28.37 -16.35
CA ASP A 194 -0.29 28.35 -17.25
C ASP A 194 -0.97 26.98 -17.17
N LEU A 195 -2.13 26.92 -16.50
CA LEU A 195 -2.90 25.67 -16.39
C LEU A 195 -3.34 25.13 -17.76
N SER A 196 -3.50 26.00 -18.78
CA SER A 196 -4.01 25.60 -20.10
C SER A 196 -3.02 24.77 -20.92
N VAL A 197 -1.74 24.73 -20.53
CA VAL A 197 -0.75 23.89 -21.23
C VAL A 197 -0.72 22.45 -20.71
N ILE A 198 -1.26 22.17 -19.52
CA ILE A 198 -1.24 20.84 -18.90
C ILE A 198 -2.26 19.95 -19.63
N PRO A 199 -1.84 18.86 -20.29
CA PRO A 199 -2.76 17.94 -20.96
C PRO A 199 -3.42 16.95 -19.99
N ASP A 200 -4.56 16.38 -20.37
CA ASP A 200 -5.30 15.42 -19.53
C ASP A 200 -4.52 14.13 -19.26
N ASP A 201 -3.66 13.71 -20.21
CA ASP A 201 -2.86 12.49 -20.13
C ASP A 201 -1.41 12.76 -19.67
N VAL A 202 -1.15 13.89 -19.01
CA VAL A 202 0.20 14.28 -18.55
C VAL A 202 0.88 13.20 -17.72
N LEU A 203 0.12 12.44 -16.91
CA LEU A 203 0.62 11.37 -16.05
C LEU A 203 0.74 10.00 -16.72
N ARG A 204 0.37 9.84 -18.00
CA ARG A 204 0.35 8.52 -18.67
C ARG A 204 1.66 7.74 -18.50
N VAL A 205 2.81 8.40 -18.66
CA VAL A 205 4.13 7.75 -18.50
C VAL A 205 4.44 7.44 -17.04
N TYR A 206 4.02 8.30 -16.11
CA TYR A 206 4.18 8.05 -14.69
C TYR A 206 3.35 6.83 -14.26
N ASP A 207 2.10 6.72 -14.70
CA ASP A 207 1.21 5.59 -14.41
C ASP A 207 1.78 4.27 -14.96
N LEU A 208 2.31 4.28 -16.19
CA LEU A 208 2.99 3.11 -16.77
C LEU A 208 4.18 2.65 -15.91
N ALA A 209 4.88 3.56 -15.24
CA ALA A 209 6.03 3.25 -14.40
C ALA A 209 5.65 2.74 -13.00
N THR A 210 4.56 3.26 -12.43
CA THR A 210 4.20 3.12 -11.01
C THR A 210 3.00 2.21 -10.74
N VAL A 211 2.19 1.91 -11.77
CA VAL A 211 1.01 1.03 -11.69
C VAL A 211 1.30 -0.31 -12.40
N PRO A 212 0.98 -1.47 -11.80
CA PRO A 212 1.14 -2.75 -12.50
C PRO A 212 0.19 -2.87 -13.72
N PRO A 213 0.60 -3.54 -14.81
CA PRO A 213 -0.16 -3.58 -16.06
C PRO A 213 -1.31 -4.60 -16.09
N TRP A 214 -1.50 -5.40 -15.04
CA TRP A 214 -2.53 -6.44 -14.96
C TRP A 214 -3.85 -5.88 -14.39
N PRO A 215 -5.03 -6.47 -14.68
CA PRO A 215 -6.31 -6.05 -14.11
C PRO A 215 -6.28 -6.00 -12.59
N ASP A 216 -7.09 -5.12 -12.00
CA ASP A 216 -7.18 -4.83 -10.56
C ASP A 216 -5.93 -4.21 -9.92
N ALA A 217 -4.91 -3.93 -10.72
CA ALA A 217 -3.69 -3.28 -10.28
C ALA A 217 -3.78 -1.76 -10.21
N ALA A 218 -4.90 -1.16 -10.62
CA ALA A 218 -5.09 0.29 -10.54
C ALA A 218 -5.07 0.72 -9.07
N ALA A 219 -3.87 1.08 -8.60
CA ALA A 219 -3.67 1.80 -7.37
C ALA A 219 -4.16 3.23 -7.60
N LEU A 220 -5.45 3.46 -7.37
CA LEU A 220 -5.90 4.82 -7.12
C LEU A 220 -5.43 5.17 -5.69
N GLN A 221 -4.69 6.27 -5.55
CA GLN A 221 -4.39 6.86 -4.25
C GLN A 221 -5.73 7.04 -3.48
N GLY A 222 -5.72 6.69 -2.18
CA GLY A 222 -6.93 6.68 -1.34
C GLY A 222 -7.62 5.32 -1.19
N ILE A 223 -7.29 4.32 -2.01
CA ILE A 223 -7.74 2.92 -1.80
C ILE A 223 -6.84 2.20 -0.79
N ASP A 224 -5.53 2.42 -0.87
CA ASP A 224 -4.58 1.91 0.11
C ASP A 224 -4.67 2.73 1.41
N GLY A 225 -4.58 2.03 2.54
CA GLY A 225 -4.74 2.58 3.88
C GLY A 225 -4.03 1.69 4.90
N SER A 226 -4.20 1.95 6.18
CA SER A 226 -3.80 1.05 7.26
C SER A 226 -4.48 1.49 8.55
N ASN A 227 -4.61 0.60 9.55
CA ASN A 227 -4.75 1.04 10.94
C ASN A 227 -3.56 0.56 11.79
N ASN A 228 -3.29 1.29 12.88
CA ASN A 228 -2.54 0.77 14.00
C ASN A 228 -2.96 1.46 15.31
N TRP A 229 -2.65 0.82 16.43
CA TRP A 229 -2.70 1.44 17.75
C TRP A 229 -1.76 0.76 18.73
N VAL A 230 -1.36 1.52 19.75
CA VAL A 230 -0.60 1.04 20.90
C VAL A 230 -1.37 1.37 22.17
N LEU A 231 -1.43 0.39 23.08
CA LEU A 231 -2.12 0.49 24.37
C LEU A 231 -1.08 0.34 25.48
N ALA A 232 -1.05 1.30 26.39
CA ALA A 232 -0.22 1.24 27.59
C ALA A 232 -0.72 0.17 28.57
N PRO A 233 0.09 -0.27 29.54
CA PRO A 233 -0.31 -1.22 30.58
C PRO A 233 -1.61 -0.88 31.31
N SER A 234 -1.90 0.41 31.49
CA SER A 234 -3.11 0.90 32.17
C SER A 234 -4.41 0.68 31.37
N ARG A 235 -4.30 0.28 30.09
CA ARG A 235 -5.41 0.06 29.18
C ARG A 235 -5.65 -1.42 28.85
N THR A 236 -4.87 -2.35 29.40
CA THR A 236 -4.94 -3.77 29.04
C THR A 236 -5.29 -4.65 30.24
N ALA A 237 -5.96 -5.78 29.98
CA ALA A 237 -6.34 -6.73 31.01
C ALA A 237 -5.12 -7.43 31.66
N THR A 238 -4.01 -7.51 30.94
CA THR A 238 -2.78 -8.20 31.38
C THR A 238 -1.82 -7.28 32.13
N GLY A 239 -2.03 -5.96 32.09
CA GLY A 239 -1.06 -4.99 32.59
C GLY A 239 0.23 -4.92 31.78
N ARG A 240 0.22 -5.40 30.52
CA ARG A 240 1.31 -5.28 29.55
C ARG A 240 0.86 -4.48 28.33
N PRO A 241 1.76 -3.82 27.59
CA PRO A 241 1.36 -3.13 26.38
C PRO A 241 0.81 -4.07 25.32
N ILE A 242 -0.09 -3.56 24.46
CA ILE A 242 -0.54 -4.24 23.24
C ILE A 242 -0.27 -3.32 22.06
N LEU A 243 0.26 -3.88 20.97
CA LEU A 243 0.39 -3.20 19.67
C LEU A 243 -0.44 -3.96 18.63
N ALA A 244 -1.29 -3.25 17.89
CA ALA A 244 -2.02 -3.80 16.76
C ALA A 244 -1.69 -3.03 15.48
N ASN A 245 -1.54 -3.73 14.36
CA ASN A 245 -1.28 -3.13 13.06
C ASN A 245 -1.85 -3.98 11.91
N ASP A 246 -2.54 -3.33 10.99
CA ASP A 246 -3.20 -3.94 9.82
C ASP A 246 -3.09 -3.02 8.60
N PRO A 247 -2.03 -3.14 7.79
CA PRO A 247 -1.93 -2.40 6.53
C PRO A 247 -2.98 -2.87 5.51
N HIS A 248 -3.65 -1.92 4.85
CA HIS A 248 -4.68 -2.15 3.85
C HIS A 248 -4.10 -1.91 2.46
N ARG A 249 -3.86 -3.00 1.75
CA ARG A 249 -3.26 -2.97 0.40
C ARG A 249 -4.10 -3.81 -0.56
N ALA A 250 -3.87 -3.65 -1.85
CA ALA A 250 -4.47 -4.47 -2.89
C ALA A 250 -4.44 -5.97 -2.54
N LEU A 251 -5.55 -6.65 -2.76
CA LEU A 251 -5.68 -8.09 -2.55
C LEU A 251 -4.97 -8.85 -3.69
N THR A 252 -3.81 -9.42 -3.39
CA THR A 252 -2.99 -10.14 -4.38
C THR A 252 -2.98 -11.65 -4.14
N LEU A 253 -2.78 -12.41 -5.21
CA LEU A 253 -2.50 -13.84 -5.16
C LEU A 253 -1.16 -14.09 -5.87
N PRO A 254 -0.08 -14.43 -5.15
CA PRO A 254 -0.01 -14.67 -3.70
C PRO A 254 0.02 -13.39 -2.85
N ALA A 255 -0.02 -13.52 -1.52
CA ALA A 255 -0.15 -12.40 -0.57
C ALA A 255 0.94 -11.33 -0.74
N LEU A 256 0.63 -10.06 -0.49
CA LEU A 256 1.63 -8.98 -0.57
C LEU A 256 2.73 -9.13 0.51
N ARG A 257 2.33 -9.41 1.75
CA ARG A 257 3.22 -9.56 2.89
C ARG A 257 3.68 -10.99 3.04
N TYR A 258 4.92 -11.16 3.52
CA TYR A 258 5.53 -12.45 3.81
C TYR A 258 5.98 -12.47 5.27
N ILE A 259 5.36 -13.35 6.07
CA ILE A 259 5.72 -13.49 7.49
C ILE A 259 6.91 -14.43 7.60
N ALA A 260 7.92 -14.07 8.39
CA ALA A 260 9.05 -14.93 8.73
C ALA A 260 9.56 -14.65 10.15
N HIS A 261 10.29 -15.61 10.71
CA HIS A 261 11.05 -15.46 11.96
C HIS A 261 12.53 -15.67 11.67
N LEU A 262 13.35 -14.67 11.98
CA LEU A 262 14.79 -14.62 11.70
C LEU A 262 15.56 -14.68 13.03
N ASN A 263 16.29 -15.77 13.27
CA ASN A 263 17.03 -16.00 14.50
C ASN A 263 18.51 -16.36 14.24
N ALA A 264 19.42 -15.53 14.73
CA ALA A 264 20.88 -15.76 14.75
C ALA A 264 21.53 -14.89 15.84
N PRO A 265 22.83 -15.04 16.16
CA PRO A 265 23.50 -14.13 17.09
C PRO A 265 23.33 -12.64 16.71
N GLY A 266 22.75 -11.86 17.61
CA GLY A 266 22.48 -10.42 17.43
C GLY A 266 21.22 -10.08 16.64
N ILE A 267 20.37 -11.06 16.29
CA ILE A 267 19.08 -10.83 15.67
C ILE A 267 18.07 -11.92 16.05
N ASP A 268 16.91 -11.52 16.52
CA ASP A 268 15.81 -12.43 16.83
C ASP A 268 14.51 -11.66 16.60
N VAL A 269 13.93 -11.78 15.40
CA VAL A 269 12.82 -10.93 14.96
C VAL A 269 11.78 -11.73 14.18
N ILE A 270 10.52 -11.56 14.53
CA ILE A 270 9.38 -12.19 13.86
C ILE A 270 8.35 -11.15 13.46
N GLY A 271 7.73 -11.35 12.30
CA GLY A 271 6.81 -10.39 11.72
C GLY A 271 6.77 -10.50 10.21
N ALA A 272 6.40 -9.40 9.55
CA ALA A 272 6.23 -9.34 8.10
C ALA A 272 7.14 -8.30 7.43
N GLY A 273 7.58 -8.66 6.23
CA GLY A 273 8.19 -7.76 5.25
C GLY A 273 7.57 -7.97 3.87
N GLU A 274 8.18 -7.38 2.85
CA GLU A 274 7.91 -7.73 1.46
C GLU A 274 8.85 -8.87 1.03
N PRO A 275 8.38 -9.84 0.23
CA PRO A 275 9.19 -11.02 -0.10
C PRO A 275 10.45 -10.67 -0.90
N ALA A 276 10.52 -9.49 -1.51
CA ALA A 276 11.65 -9.00 -2.29
C ALA A 276 12.69 -8.20 -1.47
N LEU A 277 12.45 -7.96 -0.17
CA LEU A 277 13.32 -7.17 0.70
C LEU A 277 13.90 -8.03 1.84
N PRO A 278 15.17 -7.80 2.25
CA PRO A 278 15.72 -8.44 3.43
C PRO A 278 15.12 -7.87 4.73
N GLY A 279 15.06 -8.70 5.77
CA GLY A 279 14.56 -8.27 7.08
C GLY A 279 13.03 -8.18 7.17
N LEU A 280 12.54 -7.47 8.20
CA LEU A 280 11.12 -7.34 8.54
C LEU A 280 10.80 -5.90 8.96
N SER A 281 9.61 -5.42 8.62
CA SER A 281 9.20 -4.02 8.85
C SER A 281 8.04 -3.86 9.83
N ILE A 282 7.28 -4.92 10.11
CA ILE A 282 6.21 -4.94 11.12
C ILE A 282 6.41 -6.20 11.96
N GLY A 283 6.38 -6.12 13.29
CA GLY A 283 6.61 -7.29 14.12
C GLY A 283 7.13 -6.97 15.52
N HIS A 284 7.91 -7.88 16.08
CA HIS A 284 8.67 -7.66 17.30
C HIS A 284 9.99 -8.44 17.29
N ASN A 285 10.93 -8.01 18.12
CA ASN A 285 12.26 -8.63 18.23
C ASN A 285 12.62 -9.11 19.65
N GLY A 286 11.60 -9.32 20.48
CA GLY A 286 11.78 -9.72 21.88
C GLY A 286 12.11 -8.57 22.84
N ASN A 287 12.51 -7.40 22.31
CA ASN A 287 12.79 -6.18 23.09
C ASN A 287 11.79 -5.07 22.82
N ILE A 288 11.26 -5.00 21.60
CA ILE A 288 10.29 -3.99 21.17
C ILE A 288 9.35 -4.58 20.11
N ALA A 289 8.10 -4.16 20.12
CA ALA A 289 7.13 -4.34 19.05
C ALA A 289 7.00 -3.05 18.24
N PHE A 290 6.84 -3.18 16.93
CA PHE A 290 6.76 -2.05 16.01
C PHE A 290 5.81 -2.33 14.84
N GLY A 291 5.21 -1.27 14.33
CA GLY A 291 4.36 -1.31 13.14
C GLY A 291 4.14 0.08 12.57
N PHE A 292 3.52 0.16 11.40
CA PHE A 292 3.32 1.43 10.71
C PHE A 292 2.00 1.55 9.95
N THR A 293 1.62 2.79 9.68
CA THR A 293 0.55 3.15 8.75
C THR A 293 0.98 4.36 7.94
N ILE A 294 0.41 4.55 6.75
CA ILE A 294 0.69 5.73 5.90
C ILE A 294 0.60 7.04 6.69
N PHE A 295 1.64 7.85 6.55
CA PHE A 295 1.67 9.29 6.87
C PHE A 295 1.99 10.00 5.55
N PRO A 296 0.97 10.55 4.85
CA PRO A 296 1.05 10.87 3.42
C PRO A 296 1.90 12.12 3.15
N ILE A 297 3.21 12.05 3.41
CA ILE A 297 4.18 13.10 3.11
C ILE A 297 4.16 13.33 1.60
N ASP A 298 3.95 14.57 1.20
CA ASP A 298 4.20 15.02 -0.15
C ASP A 298 5.72 14.94 -0.46
N GLN A 299 6.08 14.01 -1.34
CA GLN A 299 7.45 13.75 -1.77
C GLN A 299 7.66 14.02 -3.28
N GLU A 300 6.68 14.63 -3.95
CA GLU A 300 6.64 14.76 -5.41
C GLU A 300 6.11 16.13 -5.83
N ASP A 301 6.65 16.70 -6.91
CA ASP A 301 6.05 17.85 -7.57
C ASP A 301 6.13 17.68 -9.09
N LEU A 302 5.08 18.07 -9.80
CA LEU A 302 5.09 18.24 -11.25
C LEU A 302 5.69 19.59 -11.63
N TYR A 303 6.76 19.55 -12.41
CA TYR A 303 7.40 20.73 -12.98
C TYR A 303 6.97 20.95 -14.44
N VAL A 304 6.49 22.16 -14.74
CA VAL A 304 6.09 22.60 -16.09
C VAL A 304 7.17 23.51 -16.68
N TYR A 305 7.73 23.14 -17.83
CA TYR A 305 8.83 23.85 -18.47
C TYR A 305 8.38 24.55 -19.75
N GLU A 306 8.85 25.78 -19.95
CA GLU A 306 8.95 26.40 -21.28
C GLU A 306 10.12 25.75 -22.03
N THR A 307 9.90 25.26 -23.25
CA THR A 307 10.93 24.72 -24.13
C THR A 307 11.32 25.70 -25.24
N ASP A 308 12.53 25.59 -25.77
CA ASP A 308 13.01 26.47 -26.84
C ASP A 308 12.22 26.15 -28.13
N PRO A 309 11.51 27.12 -28.74
CA PRO A 309 10.78 26.88 -29.99
C PRO A 309 11.66 26.41 -31.14
N GLY A 310 12.97 26.73 -31.11
CA GLY A 310 13.96 26.24 -32.07
C GLY A 310 14.59 24.89 -31.71
N ASN A 311 14.43 24.44 -30.47
CA ASN A 311 14.97 23.19 -29.96
C ASN A 311 14.13 22.67 -28.76
N PRO A 312 13.11 21.81 -28.98
CA PRO A 312 12.23 21.34 -27.90
C PRO A 312 12.96 20.50 -26.83
N ARG A 313 14.24 20.15 -27.06
CA ARG A 313 15.12 19.47 -26.10
C ARG A 313 15.94 20.44 -25.25
N ALA A 314 15.66 21.74 -25.32
CA ALA A 314 16.15 22.73 -24.38
C ALA A 314 14.98 23.38 -23.64
N TYR A 315 15.17 23.70 -22.35
CA TYR A 315 14.16 24.29 -21.48
C TYR A 315 14.68 25.55 -20.80
N ARG A 316 13.77 26.45 -20.43
CA ARG A 316 14.12 27.71 -19.76
C ARG A 316 14.43 27.46 -18.29
N TYR A 317 15.60 27.91 -17.82
CA TYR A 317 15.98 27.94 -16.41
C TYR A 317 16.81 29.20 -16.11
N GLU A 318 16.44 29.97 -15.09
CA GLU A 318 17.08 31.24 -14.70
C GLU A 318 17.34 32.18 -15.89
N GLY A 319 16.38 32.26 -16.81
CA GLY A 319 16.45 33.10 -18.01
C GLY A 319 17.31 32.57 -19.16
N ARG A 320 17.83 31.33 -19.07
CA ARG A 320 18.69 30.70 -20.09
C ARG A 320 18.05 29.42 -20.62
N TRP A 321 18.47 29.01 -21.81
CA TRP A 321 18.11 27.69 -22.35
C TRP A 321 19.13 26.66 -21.88
N GLU A 322 18.68 25.64 -21.15
CA GLU A 322 19.45 24.48 -20.74
C GLU A 322 19.04 23.26 -21.55
N ALA A 323 19.98 22.44 -22.00
CA ALA A 323 19.65 21.20 -22.69
C ALA A 323 19.14 20.14 -21.71
N MET A 324 18.11 19.40 -22.12
CA MET A 324 17.73 18.16 -21.45
C MET A 324 18.85 17.14 -21.56
N THR A 325 19.04 16.34 -20.52
CA THR A 325 19.97 15.20 -20.56
C THR A 325 19.27 14.01 -21.22
N ARG A 326 19.90 13.44 -22.24
CA ARG A 326 19.45 12.22 -22.89
C ARG A 326 20.24 11.02 -22.37
N VAL A 327 19.54 9.98 -21.96
CA VAL A 327 20.09 8.64 -21.72
C VAL A 327 19.47 7.70 -22.75
N THR A 328 20.32 6.93 -23.43
CA THR A 328 19.88 5.92 -24.40
C THR A 328 20.13 4.55 -23.79
N GLU A 329 19.10 3.71 -23.76
CA GLU A 329 19.17 2.34 -23.27
C GLU A 329 18.53 1.38 -24.28
N THR A 330 18.99 0.14 -24.30
CA THR A 330 18.39 -0.93 -25.12
C THR A 330 17.42 -1.75 -24.25
N ILE A 331 16.20 -1.95 -24.74
CA ILE A 331 15.14 -2.76 -24.13
C ILE A 331 15.04 -4.10 -24.88
N PRO A 332 15.26 -5.25 -24.21
CA PRO A 332 15.09 -6.55 -24.85
C PRO A 332 13.61 -6.85 -25.11
N VAL A 333 13.31 -7.46 -26.26
CA VAL A 333 11.94 -7.77 -26.69
C VAL A 333 11.83 -9.24 -27.08
N LYS A 334 10.86 -9.96 -26.50
CA LYS A 334 10.57 -11.36 -26.85
C LYS A 334 10.19 -11.46 -28.33
N ASP A 335 10.81 -12.41 -29.02
CA ASP A 335 10.55 -12.74 -30.43
C ASP A 335 10.70 -11.56 -31.41
N GLY A 336 11.46 -10.53 -31.02
CA GLY A 336 11.68 -9.32 -31.82
C GLY A 336 13.07 -8.73 -31.64
N GLU A 337 13.37 -7.67 -32.40
CA GLU A 337 14.61 -6.91 -32.23
C GLU A 337 14.55 -6.07 -30.94
N PRO A 338 15.67 -5.89 -30.22
CA PRO A 338 15.72 -4.98 -29.09
C PRO A 338 15.29 -3.56 -29.49
N ALA A 339 14.48 -2.92 -28.66
CA ALA A 339 14.01 -1.55 -28.88
C ALA A 339 15.00 -0.56 -28.25
N GLU A 340 15.33 0.52 -28.96
CA GLU A 340 16.08 1.63 -28.39
C GLU A 340 15.12 2.57 -27.65
N ALA A 341 15.44 2.88 -26.40
CA ALA A 341 14.69 3.78 -25.55
C ALA A 341 15.49 5.05 -25.29
N GLU A 342 14.91 6.20 -25.62
CA GLU A 342 15.41 7.51 -25.18
C GLU A 342 14.69 7.91 -23.90
N LEU A 343 15.48 8.17 -22.86
CA LEU A 343 15.05 8.66 -21.56
C LEU A 343 15.54 10.10 -21.43
N TRP A 344 14.62 11.03 -21.18
CA TRP A 344 14.91 12.45 -21.12
C TRP A 344 14.76 12.98 -19.70
N PHE A 345 15.72 13.80 -19.29
CA PHE A 345 15.76 14.37 -17.95
C PHE A 345 15.98 15.86 -18.01
N THR A 346 15.24 16.57 -17.18
CA THR A 346 15.58 17.94 -16.77
C THR A 346 16.51 17.87 -15.56
N ARG A 347 16.95 19.01 -15.04
CA ARG A 347 17.68 19.04 -13.77
C ARG A 347 16.88 18.50 -12.58
N HIS A 348 15.54 18.58 -12.63
CA HIS A 348 14.67 18.19 -11.52
C HIS A 348 14.26 16.71 -11.58
N GLY A 349 14.26 16.10 -12.76
CA GLY A 349 13.92 14.69 -12.90
C GLY A 349 13.44 14.27 -14.29
N PRO A 350 12.84 13.07 -14.41
CA PRO A 350 12.41 12.49 -15.67
C PRO A 350 11.31 13.30 -16.34
N VAL A 351 11.45 13.51 -17.64
CA VAL A 351 10.41 14.09 -18.50
C VAL A 351 9.36 13.01 -18.78
N ILE A 352 8.12 13.27 -18.36
CA ILE A 352 6.99 12.34 -18.50
C ILE A 352 6.05 12.70 -19.65
N HIS A 353 6.06 13.97 -20.08
CA HIS A 353 5.25 14.43 -21.19
C HIS A 353 5.92 15.61 -21.90
N GLU A 354 5.67 15.75 -23.21
CA GLU A 354 6.14 16.86 -24.03
C GLU A 354 4.97 17.41 -24.85
N HIS A 355 4.89 18.72 -24.97
CA HIS A 355 3.90 19.39 -25.81
C HIS A 355 4.59 20.41 -26.74
N PRO A 356 5.36 19.95 -27.75
CA PRO A 356 6.22 20.83 -28.56
C PRO A 356 5.46 21.93 -29.31
N THR A 357 4.20 21.70 -29.66
CA THR A 357 3.35 22.71 -30.33
C THR A 357 2.91 23.85 -29.41
N ARG A 358 3.19 23.73 -28.11
CA ARG A 358 2.92 24.73 -27.07
C ARG A 358 4.21 25.15 -26.36
N ASP A 359 5.37 24.78 -26.92
CA ASP A 359 6.68 25.06 -26.35
C ASP A 359 6.76 24.64 -24.87
N ALA A 360 6.26 23.44 -24.55
CA ALA A 360 6.17 22.95 -23.17
C ALA A 360 6.68 21.52 -22.96
N ALA A 361 7.18 21.22 -21.77
CA ALA A 361 7.51 19.87 -21.29
C ALA A 361 7.20 19.71 -19.80
N PHE A 362 7.02 18.47 -19.35
CA PHE A 362 6.59 18.14 -17.99
C PHE A 362 7.55 17.13 -17.39
N ALA A 363 8.10 17.43 -16.22
CA ALA A 363 8.98 16.51 -15.50
C ALA A 363 8.57 16.34 -14.05
N VAL A 364 8.84 15.16 -13.49
CA VAL A 364 8.55 14.87 -12.08
C VAL A 364 9.81 15.10 -11.26
N ARG A 365 9.73 15.94 -10.23
CA ARG A 365 10.72 15.98 -9.15
C ARG A 365 10.23 15.08 -8.05
N ALA A 366 11.00 14.05 -7.69
CA ALA A 366 10.60 13.07 -6.70
C ALA A 366 11.72 12.84 -5.69
N ALA A 367 11.43 12.97 -4.40
CA ALA A 367 12.40 12.76 -3.34
C ALA A 367 12.91 11.31 -3.38
N TRP A 368 12.03 10.37 -3.73
CA TRP A 368 12.32 8.94 -3.75
C TRP A 368 13.30 8.49 -4.85
N LEU A 369 13.67 9.38 -5.77
CA LEU A 369 14.76 9.18 -6.72
C LEU A 369 16.14 9.50 -6.12
N GLY A 370 16.20 10.03 -4.91
CA GLY A 370 17.44 10.30 -4.17
C GLY A 370 17.97 9.08 -3.39
N PRO A 371 19.16 9.22 -2.75
CA PRO A 371 19.75 8.19 -1.92
C PRO A 371 18.99 8.00 -0.60
N GLY A 372 18.87 6.75 -0.15
CA GLY A 372 18.19 6.36 1.09
C GLY A 372 16.68 6.22 0.97
N MET A 373 16.16 6.01 -0.24
CA MET A 373 14.72 6.04 -0.55
C MET A 373 14.14 4.73 -1.11
N ALA A 374 14.88 3.64 -1.04
CA ALA A 374 14.39 2.29 -1.33
C ALA A 374 13.24 2.01 -0.37
N PRO A 375 12.04 1.78 -0.89
CA PRO A 375 10.85 1.64 -0.06
C PRO A 375 11.05 0.59 1.03
N TYR A 376 10.78 0.98 2.28
CA TYR A 376 10.86 0.13 3.47
C TYR A 376 12.23 -0.43 3.85
N LEU A 377 13.29 -0.25 3.05
CA LEU A 377 14.61 -0.82 3.33
C LEU A 377 15.24 -0.26 4.62
N GLY A 378 14.79 0.93 5.06
CA GLY A 378 15.13 1.50 6.36
C GLY A 378 14.77 0.64 7.56
N SER A 379 13.87 -0.35 7.42
CA SER A 379 13.52 -1.29 8.49
C SER A 379 14.70 -2.16 8.93
N THR A 380 15.67 -2.39 8.05
CA THR A 380 16.91 -3.11 8.37
C THR A 380 17.70 -2.45 9.51
N GLY A 381 17.49 -1.14 9.73
CA GLY A 381 18.05 -0.39 10.85
C GLY A 381 17.34 -0.64 12.18
N TYR A 382 16.00 -0.60 12.21
CA TYR A 382 15.25 -0.69 13.47
C TYR A 382 14.84 -2.11 13.88
N MET A 383 14.84 -3.09 12.98
CA MET A 383 14.38 -4.46 13.30
C MET A 383 15.21 -5.13 14.40
N ARG A 384 16.42 -4.61 14.66
CA ARG A 384 17.35 -5.02 15.73
C ARG A 384 17.40 -4.05 16.92
N ALA A 385 16.48 -3.08 16.99
CA ALA A 385 16.48 -2.09 18.06
C ALA A 385 16.34 -2.75 19.44
N GLU A 386 17.20 -2.37 20.38
CA GLU A 386 17.24 -2.88 21.75
C GLU A 386 16.28 -2.13 22.70
N GLY A 387 15.33 -1.38 22.15
CA GLY A 387 14.33 -0.62 22.89
C GLY A 387 13.88 0.65 22.18
N PRO A 388 12.97 1.42 22.80
CA PRO A 388 12.36 2.61 22.21
C PRO A 388 13.34 3.65 21.68
N ASP A 389 14.40 3.95 22.42
CA ASP A 389 15.37 4.99 22.04
C ASP A 389 16.17 4.60 20.80
N ALA A 390 16.58 3.33 20.70
CA ALA A 390 17.26 2.79 19.54
C ALA A 390 16.34 2.75 18.31
N PHE A 391 15.06 2.41 18.50
CA PHE A 391 14.05 2.44 17.45
C PHE A 391 13.87 3.86 16.90
N VAL A 392 13.61 4.84 17.77
CA VAL A 392 13.46 6.25 17.37
C VAL A 392 14.72 6.79 16.70
N ALA A 393 15.92 6.42 17.18
CA ALA A 393 17.16 6.83 16.55
C ALA A 393 17.33 6.27 15.13
N ALA A 394 16.92 5.02 14.89
CA ALA A 394 16.96 4.38 13.57
C ALA A 394 16.00 5.05 12.57
N LEU A 395 14.84 5.56 13.03
CA LEU A 395 13.89 6.27 12.16
C LEU A 395 14.45 7.52 11.49
N ARG A 396 15.53 8.12 12.02
CA ARG A 396 16.20 9.27 11.37
C ARG A 396 16.79 8.94 9.99
N ARG A 397 17.01 7.65 9.70
CA ARG A 397 17.52 7.17 8.41
C ARG A 397 16.41 6.71 7.46
N TRP A 398 15.16 6.75 7.90
CA TRP A 398 14.02 6.33 7.09
C TRP A 398 13.69 7.41 6.05
N GLY A 399 13.86 7.09 4.77
CA GLY A 399 13.56 8.02 3.67
C GLY A 399 12.14 7.94 3.15
N ALA A 400 11.70 6.74 2.75
CA ALA A 400 10.42 6.51 2.09
C ALA A 400 9.88 5.07 2.35
N PRO A 401 8.56 4.86 2.25
CA PRO A 401 7.51 5.89 2.12
C PRO A 401 7.31 6.72 3.39
N GLY A 402 6.51 7.78 3.34
CA GLY A 402 6.08 8.50 4.55
C GLY A 402 5.16 7.63 5.41
N GLU A 403 5.58 7.33 6.64
CA GLU A 403 4.88 6.37 7.51
C GLU A 403 4.79 6.88 8.95
N ASN A 404 3.62 6.75 9.56
CA ASN A 404 3.43 6.77 11.01
C ASN A 404 4.04 5.49 11.59
N GLN A 405 5.02 5.59 12.47
CA GLN A 405 5.58 4.44 13.18
C GLN A 405 5.04 4.42 14.61
N VAL A 406 4.55 3.26 15.05
CA VAL A 406 4.19 3.03 16.46
C VAL A 406 5.09 1.96 17.05
N TYR A 407 5.35 2.07 18.35
CA TYR A 407 6.19 1.14 19.07
C TYR A 407 5.69 0.89 20.49
N ALA A 408 6.01 -0.29 21.02
CA ALA A 408 5.69 -0.68 22.38
C ALA A 408 6.78 -1.61 22.95
N ALA A 409 7.16 -1.43 24.22
CA ALA A 409 8.25 -2.18 24.85
C ALA A 409 7.80 -2.85 26.18
N PRO A 410 8.44 -3.96 26.61
CA PRO A 410 8.05 -4.68 27.83
C PRO A 410 8.12 -3.88 29.13
N ASP A 411 8.85 -2.76 29.15
CA ASP A 411 8.92 -1.85 30.29
C ASP A 411 7.66 -0.98 30.48
N GLY A 412 6.69 -1.09 29.56
CA GLY A 412 5.45 -0.33 29.56
C GLY A 412 5.46 0.86 28.62
N THR A 413 6.61 1.20 28.01
CA THR A 413 6.72 2.32 27.08
C THR A 413 5.85 2.06 25.84
N VAL A 414 5.05 3.04 25.45
CA VAL A 414 4.38 3.09 24.14
C VAL A 414 4.63 4.42 23.47
N GLY A 415 4.62 4.46 22.13
CA GLY A 415 4.75 5.73 21.44
C GLY A 415 4.50 5.68 19.95
N TRP A 416 4.53 6.88 19.38
CA TRP A 416 4.32 7.16 17.97
C TRP A 416 5.31 8.21 17.48
N ARG A 417 5.77 8.02 16.25
CA ARG A 417 6.56 8.99 15.51
C ARG A 417 6.44 8.74 14.01
N PRO A 418 6.10 9.74 13.17
CA PRO A 418 6.19 9.59 11.74
C PRO A 418 7.64 9.64 11.27
N ALA A 419 7.92 8.99 10.15
CA ALA A 419 9.23 8.89 9.53
C ALA A 419 9.11 9.02 8.01
N GLY A 420 10.04 9.75 7.42
CA GLY A 420 10.12 10.02 5.99
C GLY A 420 10.71 11.40 5.73
N ARG A 421 11.13 11.66 4.50
CA ARG A 421 11.72 12.94 4.10
C ARG A 421 10.67 13.89 3.56
N VAL A 422 10.53 15.04 4.19
CA VAL A 422 9.64 16.14 3.77
C VAL A 422 10.45 17.19 3.02
N PRO A 423 10.21 17.46 1.73
CA PRO A 423 10.87 18.52 0.99
C PRO A 423 10.61 19.89 1.61
N VAL A 424 11.65 20.74 1.71
CA VAL A 424 11.49 22.13 2.14
C VAL A 424 11.16 22.98 0.92
N ARG A 425 9.98 23.58 0.90
CA ARG A 425 9.49 24.43 -0.18
C ARG A 425 9.43 25.89 0.29
N PRO A 426 10.36 26.78 -0.10
CA PRO A 426 10.45 28.13 0.48
C PRO A 426 9.28 29.06 0.15
N ASN A 427 8.57 28.81 -0.95
CA ASN A 427 7.60 29.75 -1.53
C ASN A 427 6.37 29.11 -2.19
N TRP A 428 6.14 27.80 -1.99
CA TRP A 428 4.92 27.10 -2.39
C TRP A 428 4.66 25.91 -1.45
N ASP A 429 3.50 25.27 -1.58
CA ASP A 429 3.01 24.28 -0.62
C ASP A 429 2.81 22.87 -1.22
N GLY A 430 3.26 22.65 -2.47
CA GLY A 430 3.13 21.37 -3.18
C GLY A 430 1.71 21.05 -3.69
N THR A 431 0.73 21.94 -3.50
CA THR A 431 -0.66 21.63 -3.85
C THR A 431 -0.99 21.72 -5.34
N LEU A 432 -0.13 22.37 -6.13
CA LEU A 432 -0.28 22.56 -7.57
C LEU A 432 1.07 22.45 -8.28
N PRO A 433 1.08 22.03 -9.56
CA PRO A 433 2.28 22.01 -10.38
C PRO A 433 2.98 23.37 -10.40
N VAL A 434 4.30 23.38 -10.54
CA VAL A 434 5.09 24.60 -10.53
C VAL A 434 5.88 24.80 -11.83
N PRO A 435 6.13 26.04 -12.25
CA PRO A 435 7.09 26.33 -13.31
C PRO A 435 8.50 25.85 -12.98
N GLY A 436 9.17 25.19 -13.92
CA GLY A 436 10.54 24.69 -13.77
C GLY A 436 11.63 25.67 -14.15
N ASP A 437 11.40 26.97 -14.00
CA ASP A 437 12.30 28.04 -14.45
C ASP A 437 13.29 28.54 -13.38
N GLY A 438 13.31 27.90 -12.20
CA GLY A 438 14.19 28.22 -11.07
C GLY A 438 13.53 29.04 -9.96
N ARG A 439 12.26 29.45 -10.10
CA ARG A 439 11.50 30.12 -9.04
C ARG A 439 11.02 29.18 -7.93
N TYR A 440 10.91 27.89 -8.21
CA TYR A 440 10.37 26.88 -7.29
C TYR A 440 11.40 25.76 -7.10
N GLU A 441 12.23 25.89 -6.08
CA GLU A 441 13.32 24.96 -5.76
C GLU A 441 13.20 24.40 -4.35
N TRP A 442 13.38 23.09 -4.19
CA TRP A 442 13.49 22.52 -2.84
C TRP A 442 14.80 22.99 -2.19
N ASP A 443 14.71 23.38 -0.92
CA ASP A 443 15.87 23.74 -0.08
C ASP A 443 16.23 22.58 0.86
N GLY A 444 16.45 21.41 0.27
CA GLY A 444 16.70 20.16 1.00
C GLY A 444 15.43 19.56 1.62
N PHE A 445 15.60 18.94 2.78
CA PHE A 445 14.54 18.23 3.51
C PHE A 445 14.49 18.68 4.97
N LEU A 446 13.32 18.63 5.59
CA LEU A 446 13.17 18.89 7.02
C LEU A 446 14.03 17.92 7.84
N ASP A 447 14.53 18.40 8.97
CA ASP A 447 15.14 17.54 9.98
C ASP A 447 14.10 16.52 10.48
N ALA A 448 14.49 15.25 10.59
CA ALA A 448 13.59 14.20 11.08
C ALA A 448 13.05 14.50 12.49
N ASP A 449 13.81 15.24 13.33
CA ASP A 449 13.40 15.68 14.67
C ASP A 449 12.42 16.87 14.65
N ALA A 450 12.12 17.47 13.48
CA ALA A 450 11.08 18.49 13.34
C ALA A 450 9.66 17.90 13.23
N LEU A 451 9.55 16.62 12.84
CA LEU A 451 8.27 15.91 12.79
C LEU A 451 7.71 15.66 14.20
N PRO A 452 6.37 15.67 14.39
CA PRO A 452 5.76 15.47 15.69
C PRO A 452 6.03 14.07 16.23
N ALA A 453 6.03 13.90 17.55
CA ALA A 453 6.13 12.59 18.17
C ALA A 453 5.40 12.59 19.51
N GLU A 454 4.95 11.41 19.94
CA GLU A 454 4.31 11.21 21.23
C GLU A 454 4.87 9.97 21.90
N ARG A 455 5.19 10.06 23.19
CA ARG A 455 5.68 8.95 24.00
C ARG A 455 4.92 8.95 25.32
N ASP A 456 4.43 7.78 25.69
CA ASP A 456 3.65 7.53 26.90
C ASP A 456 2.50 8.54 27.04
N PRO A 457 1.57 8.60 26.06
CA PRO A 457 0.46 9.55 26.06
C PRO A 457 -0.36 9.43 27.35
N ASP A 458 -0.81 10.56 27.91
CA ASP A 458 -1.58 10.58 29.16
C ASP A 458 -2.85 9.72 29.10
N GLN A 459 -3.50 9.67 27.93
CA GLN A 459 -4.66 8.81 27.71
C GLN A 459 -4.30 7.32 27.68
N GLY A 460 -3.03 6.93 27.64
CA GLY A 460 -2.57 5.55 27.65
C GLY A 460 -2.78 4.81 26.33
N TRP A 461 -3.11 5.50 25.25
CA TRP A 461 -3.15 4.93 23.90
C TRP A 461 -2.81 5.96 22.83
N PHE A 462 -2.32 5.48 21.69
CA PHE A 462 -2.21 6.25 20.44
C PHE A 462 -2.69 5.39 19.28
N ALA A 463 -3.38 5.98 18.30
CA ALA A 463 -3.91 5.26 17.14
C ALA A 463 -3.85 6.08 15.86
N THR A 464 -3.51 5.44 14.74
CA THR A 464 -3.56 6.04 13.41
C THR A 464 -4.35 5.18 12.45
N ALA A 465 -5.05 5.87 11.55
CA ALA A 465 -5.81 5.36 10.44
C ALA A 465 -5.62 6.30 9.23
N ASN A 466 -4.37 6.81 9.06
CA ASN A 466 -3.93 7.74 8.00
C ASN A 466 -4.54 9.16 8.05
N GLN A 467 -5.37 9.45 9.04
CA GLN A 467 -5.96 10.77 9.27
C GLN A 467 -4.89 11.81 9.61
N MET A 468 -5.23 13.09 9.49
CA MET A 468 -4.39 14.18 9.98
C MET A 468 -4.12 14.02 11.49
N ASN A 469 -2.87 13.73 11.83
CA ASN A 469 -2.39 13.59 13.20
C ASN A 469 -1.25 14.59 13.51
N LEU A 470 -1.16 15.67 12.74
CA LEU A 470 -0.37 16.84 13.11
C LEU A 470 -0.97 17.48 14.38
N PRO A 471 -0.16 17.81 15.39
CA PRO A 471 -0.67 18.41 16.62
C PRO A 471 -1.19 19.84 16.35
N PRO A 472 -2.14 20.33 17.18
CA PRO A 472 -2.58 21.72 17.10
C PRO A 472 -1.40 22.69 17.18
N GLY A 473 -1.31 23.61 16.20
CA GLY A 473 -0.24 24.60 16.12
C GLY A 473 1.04 24.14 15.41
N TYR A 474 1.08 22.93 14.85
CA TYR A 474 2.15 22.54 13.94
C TYR A 474 2.20 23.51 12.73
N PRO A 475 3.38 24.06 12.37
CA PRO A 475 3.51 25.10 11.34
C PRO A 475 3.49 24.51 9.92
N ASN A 476 2.39 23.83 9.53
CA ASN A 476 2.29 23.15 8.23
C ASN A 476 2.30 24.11 7.03
N ASP A 477 2.14 25.42 7.24
CA ASP A 477 2.28 26.44 6.21
C ASP A 477 3.75 26.68 5.80
N ARG A 478 4.69 26.38 6.71
CA ARG A 478 6.13 26.46 6.47
C ARG A 478 6.77 25.08 6.29
N ASP A 479 6.39 24.16 7.16
CA ASP A 479 6.95 22.81 7.25
C ASP A 479 5.94 21.81 6.66
N THR A 480 5.51 22.09 5.42
CA THR A 480 4.39 21.43 4.75
C THR A 480 4.62 19.94 4.60
N VAL A 481 3.88 19.14 5.37
CA VAL A 481 3.87 17.68 5.23
C VAL A 481 3.00 17.29 4.05
N THR A 482 1.75 17.75 4.05
CA THR A 482 0.76 17.61 2.98
C THR A 482 -0.48 18.42 3.33
N TYR A 483 -1.38 18.58 2.35
CA TYR A 483 -2.77 18.99 2.58
C TYR A 483 -3.79 17.86 2.30
N ASP A 484 -3.35 16.71 1.82
CA ASP A 484 -4.18 15.64 1.27
C ASP A 484 -4.31 14.44 2.24
N TRP A 485 -4.82 14.74 3.45
CA TRP A 485 -5.06 13.73 4.48
C TRP A 485 -6.26 12.84 4.16
N TYR A 486 -6.26 11.64 4.74
CA TYR A 486 -7.40 10.73 4.71
C TYR A 486 -8.50 11.21 5.67
N ALA A 487 -9.75 10.86 5.35
CA ALA A 487 -10.86 11.14 6.25
C ALA A 487 -10.71 10.40 7.60
N PRO A 488 -11.05 11.05 8.73
CA PRO A 488 -10.80 10.50 10.06
C PRO A 488 -11.84 9.47 10.53
N THR A 489 -12.75 9.00 9.67
CA THR A 489 -13.86 8.11 10.04
C THR A 489 -13.39 6.86 10.78
N ARG A 490 -12.37 6.17 10.25
CA ARG A 490 -11.76 4.99 10.88
C ARG A 490 -11.10 5.33 12.21
N HIS A 491 -10.33 6.41 12.26
CA HIS A 491 -9.68 6.86 13.50
C HIS A 491 -10.72 7.18 14.59
N HIS A 492 -11.78 7.93 14.26
CA HIS A 492 -12.84 8.25 15.20
C HIS A 492 -13.53 6.99 15.73
N ARG A 493 -13.72 5.97 14.90
CA ARG A 493 -14.30 4.69 15.33
C ARG A 493 -13.35 3.93 16.26
N ILE A 494 -12.05 3.91 15.97
CA ILE A 494 -11.02 3.32 16.84
C ILE A 494 -11.02 4.06 18.19
N ALA A 495 -10.95 5.39 18.18
CA ALA A 495 -10.96 6.22 19.39
C ALA A 495 -12.23 5.99 20.23
N GLU A 496 -13.43 5.97 19.59
CA GLU A 496 -14.71 5.67 20.26
C GLU A 496 -14.63 4.35 21.05
N LYS A 497 -13.99 3.33 20.48
CA LYS A 497 -13.81 2.04 21.14
C LYS A 497 -12.77 2.10 22.24
N LEU A 498 -11.58 2.61 21.95
CA LEU A 498 -10.46 2.66 22.89
C LEU A 498 -10.80 3.46 24.15
N ASP A 499 -11.58 4.53 24.02
CA ASP A 499 -12.02 5.35 25.15
C ASP A 499 -13.09 4.70 26.03
N ALA A 500 -13.89 3.78 25.47
CA ALA A 500 -15.01 3.17 26.18
C ALA A 500 -14.58 2.18 27.28
N ARG A 501 -13.30 1.75 27.31
CA ARG A 501 -12.81 0.73 28.26
C ARG A 501 -11.29 0.78 28.47
N THR A 502 -10.79 0.04 29.45
CA THR A 502 -9.37 0.03 29.87
C THR A 502 -8.83 -1.37 30.15
N ASP A 503 -9.53 -2.41 29.71
CA ASP A 503 -9.23 -3.83 29.96
C ASP A 503 -9.06 -4.60 28.64
N TRP A 504 -8.41 -3.97 27.67
CA TRP A 504 -8.21 -4.54 26.34
C TRP A 504 -7.40 -5.84 26.36
N THR A 505 -7.81 -6.77 25.51
CA THR A 505 -7.11 -8.03 25.24
C THR A 505 -6.63 -8.08 23.78
N VAL A 506 -5.76 -9.05 23.48
CA VAL A 506 -5.37 -9.37 22.10
C VAL A 506 -6.60 -9.66 21.24
N GLU A 507 -7.56 -10.44 21.76
CA GLU A 507 -8.79 -10.80 21.07
C GLU A 507 -9.70 -9.59 20.80
N ASP A 508 -9.79 -8.65 21.75
CA ASP A 508 -10.51 -7.39 21.53
C ASP A 508 -9.88 -6.57 20.38
N CYS A 509 -8.56 -6.56 20.27
CA CYS A 509 -7.87 -5.86 19.20
C CYS A 509 -8.14 -6.52 17.84
N VAL A 510 -8.15 -7.86 17.76
CA VAL A 510 -8.52 -8.58 16.53
C VAL A 510 -9.95 -8.21 16.10
N ARG A 511 -10.90 -8.17 17.05
CA ARG A 511 -12.28 -7.72 16.77
C ARG A 511 -12.34 -6.29 16.26
N LEU A 512 -11.52 -5.39 16.81
CA LEU A 512 -11.49 -3.99 16.39
C LEU A 512 -10.92 -3.85 14.97
N GLN A 513 -9.87 -4.61 14.62
CA GLN A 513 -9.32 -4.64 13.25
C GLN A 513 -10.36 -5.05 12.19
N THR A 514 -11.45 -5.70 12.60
CA THR A 514 -12.52 -6.18 11.72
C THR A 514 -13.87 -5.51 12.03
N ASP A 515 -13.89 -4.38 12.75
CA ASP A 515 -15.13 -3.66 13.08
C ASP A 515 -15.72 -3.01 11.82
N THR A 516 -16.98 -3.35 11.52
CA THR A 516 -17.69 -2.97 10.28
C THR A 516 -18.70 -1.85 10.48
N VAL A 517 -18.65 -1.11 11.59
CA VAL A 517 -19.60 -0.01 11.83
C VAL A 517 -19.24 1.24 11.02
N SER A 518 -20.21 1.74 10.26
CA SER A 518 -20.05 2.92 9.41
C SER A 518 -20.45 4.21 10.15
N LEU A 519 -19.47 5.06 10.46
CA LEU A 519 -19.75 6.39 11.01
C LEU A 519 -20.47 7.32 10.02
N PRO A 520 -20.18 7.30 8.70
CA PRO A 520 -21.01 8.01 7.72
C PRO A 520 -22.48 7.59 7.79
N ALA A 521 -22.77 6.29 7.85
CA ALA A 521 -24.15 5.80 7.98
C ALA A 521 -24.84 6.35 9.23
N ARG A 522 -24.18 6.32 10.40
CA ARG A 522 -24.73 6.91 11.65
C ARG A 522 -25.10 8.39 11.51
N ARG A 523 -24.40 9.15 10.68
CA ARG A 523 -24.69 10.57 10.43
C ARG A 523 -25.78 10.80 9.38
N ILE A 524 -25.95 9.87 8.44
CA ILE A 524 -26.92 9.98 7.33
C ILE A 524 -28.29 9.44 7.73
N LEU A 525 -28.36 8.34 8.49
CA LEU A 525 -29.63 7.70 8.89
C LEU A 525 -30.64 8.66 9.58
N PRO A 526 -30.23 9.63 10.43
CA PRO A 526 -31.17 10.59 11.00
C PRO A 526 -31.95 11.43 9.98
N LEU A 527 -31.43 11.62 8.76
CA LEU A 527 -32.13 12.32 7.67
C LEU A 527 -33.42 11.59 7.24
N LEU A 528 -33.54 10.30 7.56
CA LEU A 528 -34.72 9.49 7.25
C LEU A 528 -35.84 9.64 8.29
N ALA A 529 -35.65 10.32 9.42
CA ALA A 529 -36.58 10.31 10.55
C ALA A 529 -38.03 10.67 10.18
N GLU A 530 -38.23 11.65 9.31
CA GLU A 530 -39.55 12.14 8.88
C GLU A 530 -39.94 11.69 7.45
N LEU A 531 -39.12 10.85 6.81
CA LEU A 531 -39.34 10.42 5.42
C LEU A 531 -40.46 9.37 5.32
N THR A 532 -41.39 9.51 4.40
CA THR A 532 -42.43 8.50 4.12
C THR A 532 -42.30 7.98 2.70
N GLY A 533 -42.38 6.66 2.53
CA GLY A 533 -42.32 6.04 1.21
C GLY A 533 -43.58 6.28 0.38
N ASP A 534 -43.41 6.52 -0.91
CA ASP A 534 -44.52 6.69 -1.87
C ASP A 534 -45.17 5.36 -2.30
N ASP A 535 -44.50 4.24 -2.02
CA ASP A 535 -44.99 2.89 -2.27
C ASP A 535 -44.61 1.94 -1.11
N PRO A 536 -45.29 0.77 -0.99
CA PRO A 536 -45.05 -0.16 0.12
C PRO A 536 -43.62 -0.70 0.23
N LEU A 537 -42.90 -0.87 -0.89
CA LEU A 537 -41.54 -1.40 -0.88
C LEU A 537 -40.56 -0.33 -0.39
N THR A 538 -40.67 0.91 -0.89
CA THR A 538 -39.86 2.04 -0.42
C THR A 538 -40.15 2.34 1.06
N ALA A 539 -41.40 2.26 1.51
CA ALA A 539 -41.74 2.44 2.93
C ALA A 539 -41.05 1.40 3.82
N ARG A 540 -41.08 0.11 3.44
CA ARG A 540 -40.36 -0.95 4.16
C ARG A 540 -38.85 -0.75 4.15
N ALA A 541 -38.29 -0.25 3.05
CA ALA A 541 -36.87 0.05 2.93
C ALA A 541 -36.43 1.19 3.86
N ILE A 542 -37.26 2.23 4.02
CA ILE A 542 -37.03 3.31 4.99
C ILE A 542 -37.01 2.75 6.42
N ASP A 543 -38.00 1.92 6.77
CA ASP A 543 -38.07 1.33 8.11
C ASP A 543 -36.88 0.41 8.40
N LEU A 544 -36.45 -0.38 7.40
CA LEU A 544 -35.24 -1.20 7.47
C LEU A 544 -33.99 -0.37 7.82
N LEU A 545 -33.80 0.79 7.20
CA LEU A 545 -32.67 1.69 7.49
C LEU A 545 -32.79 2.38 8.85
N ARG A 546 -34.00 2.76 9.27
CA ARG A 546 -34.24 3.41 10.58
C ARG A 546 -33.94 2.50 11.76
N GLU A 547 -34.18 1.20 11.61
CA GLU A 547 -33.94 0.20 12.65
C GLU A 547 -32.48 -0.31 12.67
N TRP A 548 -31.70 0.00 11.63
CA TRP A 548 -30.32 -0.46 11.49
C TRP A 548 -29.35 0.30 12.39
N ASP A 549 -28.40 -0.43 12.95
CA ASP A 549 -27.37 0.06 13.89
C ASP A 549 -26.09 0.58 13.19
N ALA A 550 -26.14 0.70 11.87
CA ALA A 550 -25.03 1.08 11.00
C ALA A 550 -23.88 0.06 10.93
N ASP A 551 -24.10 -1.19 11.34
CA ASP A 551 -23.11 -2.26 11.18
C ASP A 551 -23.19 -2.91 9.79
N VAL A 552 -22.12 -2.77 9.00
CA VAL A 552 -22.02 -3.19 7.58
C VAL A 552 -21.64 -4.68 7.50
N THR A 553 -22.37 -5.54 8.19
CA THR A 553 -22.08 -6.99 8.19
C THR A 553 -22.45 -7.64 6.87
N ALA A 554 -21.80 -8.76 6.54
CA ALA A 554 -22.06 -9.50 5.29
C ALA A 554 -23.50 -10.03 5.18
N ASP A 555 -24.18 -10.27 6.29
CA ASP A 555 -25.57 -10.77 6.33
C ASP A 555 -26.62 -9.66 6.42
N SER A 556 -26.22 -8.38 6.46
CA SER A 556 -27.14 -7.25 6.65
C SER A 556 -27.84 -6.83 5.35
N ALA A 557 -29.17 -6.89 5.35
CA ALA A 557 -30.02 -6.33 4.30
C ALA A 557 -29.96 -4.79 4.27
N ALA A 558 -29.95 -4.17 5.46
CA ALA A 558 -29.88 -2.72 5.61
C ALA A 558 -28.55 -2.17 5.09
N ALA A 559 -27.44 -2.88 5.32
CA ALA A 559 -26.13 -2.54 4.79
C ALA A 559 -26.11 -2.56 3.25
N ALA A 560 -26.68 -3.62 2.64
CA ALA A 560 -26.78 -3.71 1.19
C ALA A 560 -27.59 -2.53 0.60
N LEU A 561 -28.72 -2.19 1.22
CA LEU A 561 -29.52 -1.05 0.81
C LEU A 561 -28.79 0.28 1.01
N PHE A 562 -28.15 0.48 2.16
CA PHE A 562 -27.44 1.71 2.48
C PHE A 562 -26.27 1.95 1.52
N GLU A 563 -25.42 0.95 1.28
CA GLU A 563 -24.24 1.12 0.43
C GLU A 563 -24.63 1.39 -1.04
N ILE A 564 -25.69 0.75 -1.55
CA ILE A 564 -26.24 1.08 -2.88
C ILE A 564 -26.81 2.51 -2.88
N TRP A 565 -27.66 2.83 -1.91
CA TRP A 565 -28.31 4.14 -1.84
C TRP A 565 -27.29 5.27 -1.71
N TYR A 566 -26.40 5.19 -0.72
CA TYR A 566 -25.41 6.22 -0.44
C TYR A 566 -24.45 6.40 -1.62
N ARG A 567 -23.80 5.32 -2.09
CA ARG A 567 -22.73 5.43 -3.09
C ARG A 567 -23.23 5.69 -4.51
N ARG A 568 -24.32 5.03 -4.93
CA ARG A 568 -24.77 5.04 -6.34
C ARG A 568 -25.87 6.05 -6.64
N HIS A 569 -26.64 6.48 -5.63
CA HIS A 569 -27.80 7.35 -5.85
C HIS A 569 -27.70 8.68 -5.10
N LEU A 570 -27.51 8.64 -3.78
CA LEU A 570 -27.54 9.81 -2.93
C LEU A 570 -26.33 10.73 -3.15
N ARG A 571 -25.11 10.17 -3.12
CA ARG A 571 -23.87 10.95 -3.32
C ARG A 571 -23.84 11.65 -4.69
N PRO A 572 -24.11 10.97 -5.83
CA PRO A 572 -24.19 11.67 -7.12
C PRO A 572 -25.27 12.77 -7.15
N ALA A 573 -26.43 12.54 -6.53
CA ALA A 573 -27.51 13.52 -6.51
C ALA A 573 -27.15 14.80 -5.73
N VAL A 574 -26.54 14.67 -4.54
CA VAL A 574 -26.18 15.84 -3.72
C VAL A 574 -25.01 16.63 -4.30
N PHE A 575 -24.06 15.96 -4.95
CA PHE A 575 -23.00 16.65 -5.69
C PHE A 575 -23.55 17.37 -6.92
N ALA A 576 -24.49 16.77 -7.65
CA ALA A 576 -25.16 17.43 -8.77
C ALA A 576 -25.92 18.69 -8.34
N GLU A 577 -26.49 18.70 -7.13
CA GLU A 577 -27.12 19.90 -6.54
C GLU A 577 -26.07 20.94 -6.16
N ALA A 578 -25.02 20.55 -5.44
CA ALA A 578 -23.94 21.45 -5.02
C ALA A 578 -23.27 22.15 -6.22
N LEU A 579 -23.11 21.42 -7.34
CA LEU A 579 -22.57 21.96 -8.59
C LEU A 579 -23.46 23.06 -9.21
N ARG A 580 -24.72 23.22 -8.81
CA ARG A 580 -25.57 24.29 -9.34
C ARG A 580 -25.08 25.68 -8.92
N GLU A 581 -24.48 25.78 -7.74
CA GLU A 581 -23.97 27.02 -7.16
C GLU A 581 -22.57 27.39 -7.69
N VAL A 582 -21.79 26.39 -8.10
CA VAL A 582 -20.36 26.60 -8.45
C VAL A 582 -20.02 26.35 -9.92
N ALA A 583 -20.91 25.74 -10.72
CA ALA A 583 -20.67 25.43 -12.12
C ALA A 583 -21.84 25.85 -13.05
N PRO A 584 -21.54 26.39 -14.26
CA PRO A 584 -22.56 26.67 -15.29
C PRO A 584 -23.31 25.41 -15.72
N GLU A 585 -24.60 25.54 -16.07
CA GLU A 585 -25.46 24.41 -16.45
C GLU A 585 -24.85 23.49 -17.52
N ALA A 586 -24.20 24.07 -18.54
CA ALA A 586 -23.58 23.34 -19.64
C ALA A 586 -22.35 22.50 -19.23
N GLU A 587 -21.74 22.80 -18.08
CA GLU A 587 -20.48 22.19 -17.62
C GLU A 587 -20.69 21.21 -16.46
N ARG A 588 -21.84 21.25 -15.77
CA ARG A 588 -22.12 20.45 -14.56
C ARG A 588 -21.91 18.95 -14.73
N ALA A 589 -22.29 18.38 -15.87
CA ALA A 589 -22.10 16.95 -16.12
C ALA A 589 -20.61 16.56 -16.20
N ALA A 590 -19.80 17.41 -16.84
CA ALA A 590 -18.35 17.20 -16.92
C ALA A 590 -17.69 17.43 -15.55
N ALA A 591 -18.09 18.47 -14.83
CA ALA A 591 -17.62 18.74 -13.48
C ALA A 591 -17.96 17.60 -12.51
N LEU A 592 -19.17 17.03 -12.60
CA LEU A 592 -19.57 15.87 -11.81
C LEU A 592 -18.71 14.65 -12.12
N ALA A 593 -18.50 14.35 -13.41
CA ALA A 593 -17.65 13.23 -13.82
C ALA A 593 -16.17 13.43 -13.38
N ARG A 594 -15.72 14.68 -13.25
CA ARG A 594 -14.38 15.02 -12.76
C ARG A 594 -14.21 14.70 -11.27
N ILE A 595 -15.18 15.09 -10.45
CA ILE A 595 -15.06 15.00 -8.98
C ILE A 595 -15.69 13.74 -8.39
N LEU A 596 -16.54 13.05 -9.16
CA LEU A 596 -17.15 11.76 -8.84
C LEU A 596 -17.02 10.79 -10.03
N PRO A 597 -15.83 10.23 -10.28
CA PRO A 597 -15.72 9.14 -11.25
C PRO A 597 -16.58 7.94 -10.82
N SER A 598 -17.14 7.21 -11.78
CA SER A 598 -18.04 6.06 -11.53
C SER A 598 -17.39 4.94 -10.70
N ASP A 599 -16.07 4.92 -10.71
CA ASP A 599 -15.22 3.90 -10.12
C ASP A 599 -14.35 4.53 -9.00
N ASP A 600 -14.90 5.46 -8.22
CA ASP A 600 -14.23 6.13 -7.08
C ASP A 600 -14.49 5.42 -5.73
N PRO A 601 -13.71 4.39 -5.37
CA PRO A 601 -13.71 3.80 -4.04
C PRO A 601 -13.04 4.70 -2.98
N ALA A 602 -12.42 5.81 -3.36
CA ALA A 602 -11.63 6.70 -2.52
C ALA A 602 -12.39 7.96 -2.08
N ALA A 603 -13.72 7.93 -2.21
CA ALA A 603 -14.63 8.98 -1.78
C ALA A 603 -14.22 9.62 -0.45
N ASP A 604 -14.19 10.95 -0.39
CA ASP A 604 -13.94 11.67 0.86
C ASP A 604 -15.26 11.89 1.62
N PRO A 605 -15.59 11.06 2.64
CA PRO A 605 -16.85 11.20 3.37
C PRO A 605 -16.96 12.54 4.09
N ARG A 606 -15.87 13.31 4.27
CA ARG A 606 -15.96 14.65 4.88
C ARG A 606 -16.78 15.59 4.00
N VAL A 607 -16.55 15.59 2.68
CA VAL A 607 -17.29 16.44 1.75
C VAL A 607 -18.74 15.96 1.65
N ASP A 608 -18.93 14.65 1.47
CA ASP A 608 -20.26 14.05 1.39
C ASP A 608 -21.11 14.40 2.62
N LEU A 609 -20.55 14.25 3.83
CA LEU A 609 -21.26 14.50 5.08
C LEU A 609 -21.53 15.99 5.30
N ASP A 610 -20.64 16.88 4.88
CA ASP A 610 -20.88 18.32 4.95
C ASP A 610 -22.04 18.73 4.04
N LEU A 611 -22.10 18.20 2.81
CA LEU A 611 -23.22 18.42 1.89
C LEU A 611 -24.52 17.85 2.47
N LEU A 612 -24.50 16.62 2.99
CA LEU A 612 -25.69 15.91 3.46
C LEU A 612 -26.25 16.43 4.79
N THR A 613 -25.38 16.85 5.70
CA THR A 613 -25.75 17.19 7.09
C THR A 613 -25.61 18.67 7.43
N GLY A 614 -25.13 19.48 6.49
CA GLY A 614 -25.06 20.94 6.62
C GLY A 614 -26.45 21.57 6.67
N ALA A 615 -26.63 22.53 7.59
CA ALA A 615 -27.93 23.18 7.82
C ALA A 615 -28.48 23.95 6.59
N GLU A 616 -27.59 24.39 5.70
CA GLU A 616 -27.94 25.15 4.49
C GLU A 616 -27.85 24.31 3.20
N THR A 617 -27.16 23.16 3.24
CA THR A 617 -26.83 22.34 2.07
C THR A 617 -27.51 20.97 2.05
N GLY A 618 -28.18 20.58 3.14
CA GLY A 618 -28.84 19.28 3.26
C GLY A 618 -29.89 19.06 2.16
N PRO A 619 -29.99 17.84 1.60
CA PRO A 619 -30.93 17.54 0.53
C PRO A 619 -32.38 17.69 1.01
N ASP A 620 -33.26 18.15 0.12
CA ASP A 620 -34.69 18.17 0.42
C ASP A 620 -35.24 16.72 0.54
N PRO A 621 -36.34 16.52 1.29
CA PRO A 621 -36.93 15.19 1.47
C PRO A 621 -37.32 14.48 0.16
N GLY A 622 -37.64 15.22 -0.90
CA GLY A 622 -37.96 14.67 -2.21
C GLY A 622 -36.73 14.02 -2.87
N THR A 623 -35.56 14.64 -2.75
CA THR A 623 -34.29 14.08 -3.25
C THR A 623 -33.90 12.81 -2.46
N LEU A 624 -34.04 12.81 -1.14
CA LEU A 624 -33.82 11.62 -0.30
C LEU A 624 -34.74 10.47 -0.72
N LEU A 625 -36.03 10.76 -0.91
CA LEU A 625 -37.03 9.75 -1.31
C LEU A 625 -36.78 9.21 -2.72
N ALA A 626 -36.52 10.10 -3.69
CA ALA A 626 -36.30 9.71 -5.08
C ALA A 626 -35.05 8.82 -5.22
N THR A 627 -33.94 9.20 -4.57
CA THR A 627 -32.70 8.41 -4.60
C THR A 627 -32.85 7.07 -3.87
N LEU A 628 -33.57 7.02 -2.76
CA LEU A 628 -33.82 5.78 -2.04
C LEU A 628 -34.74 4.83 -2.83
N SER A 629 -35.78 5.36 -3.47
CA SER A 629 -36.67 4.56 -4.34
C SER A 629 -35.90 3.97 -5.53
N ALA A 630 -35.00 4.75 -6.14
CA ALA A 630 -34.10 4.26 -7.19
C ALA A 630 -33.17 3.14 -6.69
N ALA A 631 -32.58 3.32 -5.49
CA ALA A 631 -31.73 2.31 -4.86
C ALA A 631 -32.47 1.00 -4.56
N VAL A 632 -33.71 1.08 -4.06
CA VAL A 632 -34.60 -0.07 -3.84
C VAL A 632 -34.88 -0.81 -5.15
N GLY A 633 -35.13 -0.07 -6.24
CA GLY A 633 -35.32 -0.64 -7.57
C GLY A 633 -34.09 -1.39 -8.08
N GLU A 634 -32.90 -0.79 -7.94
CA GLU A 634 -31.63 -1.44 -8.30
C GLU A 634 -31.37 -2.69 -7.46
N LEU A 635 -31.51 -2.59 -6.14
CA LEU A 635 -31.27 -3.73 -5.25
C LEU A 635 -32.26 -4.87 -5.48
N SER A 636 -33.51 -4.54 -5.82
CA SER A 636 -34.51 -5.54 -6.24
C SER A 636 -34.14 -6.25 -7.54
N ALA A 637 -33.49 -5.55 -8.48
CA ALA A 637 -32.99 -6.13 -9.72
C ALA A 637 -31.76 -7.03 -9.49
N LEU A 638 -30.91 -6.67 -8.53
CA LEU A 638 -29.70 -7.41 -8.18
C LEU A 638 -29.98 -8.66 -7.32
N LEU A 639 -30.82 -8.54 -6.29
CA LEU A 639 -31.02 -9.56 -5.25
C LEU A 639 -32.45 -10.12 -5.20
N GLY A 640 -33.35 -9.64 -6.04
CA GLY A 640 -34.76 -10.03 -6.06
C GLY A 640 -35.65 -9.12 -5.20
N PRO A 641 -36.99 -9.26 -5.29
CA PRO A 641 -37.94 -8.25 -4.82
C PRO A 641 -38.25 -8.29 -3.31
N ASP A 642 -37.67 -9.21 -2.54
CA ASP A 642 -37.93 -9.33 -1.10
C ASP A 642 -36.78 -8.75 -0.28
N PRO A 643 -36.96 -7.58 0.39
CA PRO A 643 -35.92 -6.97 1.21
C PRO A 643 -35.39 -7.86 2.33
N ALA A 644 -36.19 -8.81 2.81
CA ALA A 644 -35.76 -9.72 3.87
C ALA A 644 -34.75 -10.78 3.39
N ALA A 645 -34.61 -10.96 2.08
CA ALA A 645 -33.65 -11.89 1.48
C ALA A 645 -32.34 -11.19 1.04
N TRP A 646 -32.27 -9.87 1.11
CA TRP A 646 -31.07 -9.12 0.76
C TRP A 646 -29.99 -9.34 1.80
N THR A 647 -28.75 -9.48 1.33
CA THR A 647 -27.57 -9.53 2.19
C THR A 647 -26.43 -8.79 1.49
N TRP A 648 -25.63 -8.06 2.26
CA TRP A 648 -24.51 -7.33 1.68
C TRP A 648 -23.51 -8.27 1.00
N GLY A 649 -23.20 -9.40 1.62
CA GLY A 649 -22.27 -10.43 1.15
C GLY A 649 -22.75 -11.23 -0.07
N ALA A 650 -24.00 -11.10 -0.49
CA ALA A 650 -24.45 -11.60 -1.79
C ALA A 650 -23.95 -10.73 -2.95
N LEU A 651 -23.68 -9.44 -2.68
CA LEU A 651 -23.04 -8.51 -3.60
C LEU A 651 -21.54 -8.43 -3.31
N HIS A 652 -21.19 -8.03 -2.09
CA HIS A 652 -19.84 -7.71 -1.68
C HIS A 652 -19.02 -8.96 -1.35
N ILE A 653 -18.05 -9.23 -2.23
CA ILE A 653 -17.26 -10.45 -2.16
C ILE A 653 -15.76 -10.18 -2.25
N ALA A 654 -14.97 -10.99 -1.55
CA ALA A 654 -13.55 -11.13 -1.82
C ALA A 654 -13.34 -12.24 -2.84
N ARG A 655 -12.71 -11.89 -3.97
CA ARG A 655 -12.14 -12.85 -4.92
C ARG A 655 -10.82 -12.30 -5.41
N VAL A 656 -9.76 -13.07 -5.21
CA VAL A 656 -8.40 -12.66 -5.58
C VAL A 656 -7.97 -13.40 -6.84
N TYR A 657 -7.27 -12.69 -7.72
CA TYR A 657 -6.82 -13.22 -9.01
C TYR A 657 -5.29 -13.24 -9.06
N HIS A 658 -4.75 -14.32 -9.63
CA HIS A 658 -3.33 -14.47 -9.90
C HIS A 658 -2.96 -13.68 -11.16
N PRO A 659 -1.80 -12.98 -11.24
CA PRO A 659 -1.41 -12.20 -12.42
C PRO A 659 -1.41 -12.95 -13.76
N VAL A 660 -1.32 -14.28 -13.74
CA VAL A 660 -1.43 -15.12 -14.95
C VAL A 660 -2.77 -14.97 -15.67
N THR A 661 -3.85 -14.57 -14.98
CA THR A 661 -5.15 -14.31 -15.60
C THR A 661 -5.09 -13.20 -16.64
N ALA A 662 -4.16 -12.27 -16.47
CA ALA A 662 -3.89 -11.19 -17.39
C ALA A 662 -2.85 -11.52 -18.45
N LEU A 663 -1.88 -12.37 -18.09
CA LEU A 663 -0.68 -12.62 -18.88
C LEU A 663 -0.78 -13.83 -19.81
N HIS A 664 -1.76 -14.68 -19.59
CA HIS A 664 -1.94 -15.91 -20.34
C HIS A 664 -3.30 -15.90 -21.07
N ASP A 665 -3.27 -15.97 -22.40
CA ASP A 665 -4.48 -15.95 -23.25
C ASP A 665 -5.24 -17.29 -23.28
N GLY A 666 -4.68 -18.36 -22.72
CA GLY A 666 -5.27 -19.70 -22.73
C GLY A 666 -6.29 -19.95 -21.60
N PRO A 667 -6.84 -21.18 -21.51
CA PRO A 667 -7.72 -21.56 -20.41
C PRO A 667 -7.05 -21.33 -19.05
N GLN A 668 -7.72 -20.58 -18.19
CA GLN A 668 -7.17 -20.27 -16.86
C GLN A 668 -7.17 -21.52 -15.97
N PRO A 669 -6.06 -21.80 -15.26
CA PRO A 669 -6.00 -22.93 -14.36
C PRO A 669 -6.87 -22.68 -13.12
N PRO A 670 -7.38 -23.72 -12.44
CA PRO A 670 -8.25 -23.56 -11.26
C PRO A 670 -7.61 -22.75 -10.12
N TRP A 671 -6.29 -22.78 -10.01
CA TRP A 671 -5.54 -22.03 -9.00
C TRP A 671 -5.37 -20.54 -9.33
N ALA A 672 -5.68 -20.09 -10.55
CA ALA A 672 -5.51 -18.68 -10.94
C ALA A 672 -6.45 -17.71 -10.21
N SER A 673 -7.33 -18.21 -9.34
CA SER A 673 -8.16 -17.39 -8.46
C SER A 673 -8.48 -18.13 -7.16
N VAL A 674 -8.69 -17.37 -6.07
CA VAL A 674 -9.19 -17.90 -4.79
C VAL A 674 -10.43 -17.12 -4.37
N GLY A 675 -11.43 -17.83 -3.84
CA GLY A 675 -12.76 -17.30 -3.53
C GLY A 675 -13.83 -17.75 -4.53
N PRO A 676 -15.02 -17.13 -4.52
CA PRO A 676 -15.39 -15.93 -3.77
C PRO A 676 -15.72 -16.22 -2.30
N ALA A 677 -15.63 -15.22 -1.43
CA ALA A 677 -16.18 -15.26 -0.07
C ALA A 677 -16.94 -13.96 0.23
N PRO A 678 -18.11 -14.02 0.92
CA PRO A 678 -18.87 -12.83 1.28
C PRO A 678 -18.09 -11.96 2.28
N ARG A 679 -18.23 -10.63 2.18
CA ARG A 679 -17.51 -9.67 3.03
C ARG A 679 -18.42 -8.61 3.63
N GLY A 680 -18.17 -8.30 4.90
CA GLY A 680 -18.67 -7.09 5.54
C GLY A 680 -17.73 -5.91 5.30
N GLY A 681 -18.09 -4.75 5.83
CA GLY A 681 -17.33 -3.51 5.75
C GLY A 681 -17.54 -2.74 4.45
N SER A 682 -16.93 -1.55 4.41
CA SER A 682 -16.83 -0.66 3.27
C SER A 682 -15.49 0.09 3.30
N GLY A 683 -15.28 1.08 2.43
CA GLY A 683 -14.09 1.94 2.46
C GLY A 683 -13.95 2.80 3.73
N ASP A 684 -15.04 3.00 4.48
CA ASP A 684 -15.10 3.91 5.64
C ASP A 684 -15.04 3.21 7.01
N THR A 685 -15.07 1.87 7.03
CA THR A 685 -15.09 1.06 8.26
C THR A 685 -13.68 0.73 8.73
N VAL A 686 -13.50 0.37 10.01
CA VAL A 686 -12.16 -0.01 10.53
C VAL A 686 -11.67 -1.29 9.85
N GLY A 687 -12.54 -2.29 9.73
CA GLY A 687 -12.37 -3.42 8.83
C GLY A 687 -12.56 -2.96 7.38
N VAL A 688 -11.52 -2.35 6.81
CA VAL A 688 -11.53 -1.72 5.49
C VAL A 688 -11.78 -2.75 4.39
N ALA A 689 -12.81 -2.51 3.60
CA ALA A 689 -13.17 -3.32 2.44
C ALA A 689 -13.84 -2.46 1.35
N PRO A 690 -13.10 -1.55 0.69
CA PRO A 690 -13.59 -0.83 -0.48
C PRO A 690 -13.86 -1.79 -1.63
N TYR A 691 -14.82 -1.42 -2.47
CA TYR A 691 -15.28 -2.25 -3.58
C TYR A 691 -15.49 -1.45 -4.86
N GLY A 692 -15.29 -2.12 -6.00
CA GLY A 692 -15.56 -1.54 -7.32
C GLY A 692 -17.03 -1.63 -7.73
N PRO A 693 -17.36 -1.21 -8.97
CA PRO A 693 -18.72 -1.32 -9.52
C PRO A 693 -19.29 -2.75 -9.58
N ASP A 694 -18.43 -3.77 -9.52
CA ASP A 694 -18.81 -5.19 -9.47
C ASP A 694 -18.99 -5.71 -8.04
N PHE A 695 -18.92 -4.85 -7.02
CA PHE A 695 -18.97 -5.16 -5.59
C PHE A 695 -17.82 -6.05 -5.11
N ARG A 696 -16.75 -6.21 -5.89
CA ARG A 696 -15.62 -6.99 -5.43
C ARG A 696 -14.72 -6.13 -4.55
N GLN A 697 -14.36 -6.68 -3.40
CA GLN A 697 -13.33 -6.11 -2.55
C GLN A 697 -11.99 -6.14 -3.29
N THR A 698 -11.40 -4.97 -3.53
CA THR A 698 -10.11 -4.83 -4.23
C THR A 698 -8.95 -4.62 -3.27
N THR A 699 -9.21 -4.04 -2.09
CA THR A 699 -8.20 -3.69 -1.08
C THR A 699 -8.71 -4.02 0.33
N GLY A 700 -7.79 -4.24 1.27
CA GLY A 700 -8.11 -4.44 2.69
C GLY A 700 -6.95 -5.01 3.48
N ALA A 701 -7.21 -5.29 4.76
CA ALA A 701 -6.24 -5.88 5.69
C ALA A 701 -5.97 -7.37 5.39
N THR A 702 -5.10 -7.67 4.42
CA THR A 702 -4.66 -9.06 4.14
C THR A 702 -3.70 -9.57 5.21
N PHE A 703 -2.79 -8.71 5.66
CA PHE A 703 -1.94 -8.93 6.83
C PHE A 703 -2.49 -8.18 8.05
N ARG A 704 -2.56 -8.87 9.19
CA ARG A 704 -2.91 -8.29 10.50
C ARG A 704 -1.96 -8.81 11.56
N LEU A 705 -1.63 -7.98 12.53
CA LEU A 705 -0.80 -8.33 13.68
C LEU A 705 -1.40 -7.73 14.95
N VAL A 706 -1.40 -8.50 16.03
CA VAL A 706 -1.61 -8.03 17.40
C VAL A 706 -0.57 -8.67 18.31
N VAL A 707 0.25 -7.85 18.96
CA VAL A 707 1.36 -8.27 19.82
C VAL A 707 1.01 -8.04 21.29
N ASP A 708 1.08 -9.09 22.11
CA ASP A 708 1.09 -8.97 23.57
C ASP A 708 2.54 -8.75 24.03
N VAL A 709 2.88 -7.50 24.31
CA VAL A 709 4.27 -7.07 24.45
C VAL A 709 4.86 -7.62 25.75
N GLY A 710 5.89 -8.46 25.61
CA GLY A 710 6.50 -9.19 26.72
C GLY A 710 5.90 -10.58 26.98
N SER A 711 4.76 -10.92 26.37
CA SER A 711 4.23 -12.28 26.29
C SER A 711 4.15 -12.72 24.82
N TRP A 712 5.31 -12.78 24.18
CA TRP A 712 5.43 -12.85 22.73
C TRP A 712 4.65 -13.99 22.07
N ASP A 713 4.60 -15.17 22.68
CA ASP A 713 3.84 -16.34 22.19
C ASP A 713 2.31 -16.18 22.25
N ASP A 714 1.79 -15.19 23.00
CA ASP A 714 0.36 -14.85 23.06
C ASP A 714 -0.05 -13.91 21.91
N SER A 715 0.91 -13.49 21.07
CA SER A 715 0.65 -12.67 19.90
C SER A 715 -0.07 -13.45 18.81
N VAL A 716 -0.83 -12.75 17.96
CA VAL A 716 -1.55 -13.34 16.83
C VAL A 716 -1.30 -12.55 15.56
N ALA A 717 -1.39 -13.24 14.43
CA ALA A 717 -1.29 -12.67 13.11
C ALA A 717 -2.39 -13.20 12.18
N MET A 718 -2.55 -12.56 11.03
CA MET A 718 -3.28 -13.08 9.89
C MET A 718 -2.48 -12.74 8.64
N ASN A 719 -2.50 -13.61 7.64
CA ASN A 719 -2.07 -13.32 6.27
C ASN A 719 -3.09 -13.93 5.30
N SER A 720 -3.24 -13.41 4.09
CA SER A 720 -4.21 -13.93 3.12
C SER A 720 -3.70 -13.73 1.69
N PRO A 721 -3.92 -14.70 0.78
CA PRO A 721 -4.67 -15.95 0.96
C PRO A 721 -3.87 -17.09 1.60
N GLY A 722 -2.54 -16.96 1.67
CA GLY A 722 -1.62 -17.97 2.17
C GLY A 722 -0.17 -17.49 2.10
N GLN A 723 0.76 -18.29 2.63
CA GLN A 723 2.19 -17.95 2.68
C GLN A 723 2.95 -18.30 1.40
N SER A 724 2.45 -19.20 0.56
CA SER A 724 3.11 -19.68 -0.65
C SER A 724 2.49 -19.12 -1.93
N GLY A 725 3.33 -18.89 -2.93
CA GLY A 725 2.94 -18.62 -4.31
C GLY A 725 2.92 -19.87 -5.19
N ASP A 726 3.50 -20.98 -4.73
CA ASP A 726 3.40 -22.28 -5.41
C ASP A 726 1.98 -22.87 -5.26
N PRO A 727 1.23 -23.06 -6.37
CA PRO A 727 -0.12 -23.65 -6.34
C PRO A 727 -0.20 -25.08 -5.80
N ASP A 728 0.92 -25.82 -5.81
CA ASP A 728 0.97 -27.19 -5.27
C ASP A 728 1.26 -27.21 -3.75
N SER A 729 1.55 -26.05 -3.16
CA SER A 729 1.76 -25.90 -1.72
C SER A 729 0.44 -25.91 -0.96
N GLU A 730 0.40 -26.60 0.18
CA GLU A 730 -0.72 -26.53 1.11
C GLU A 730 -0.96 -25.11 1.63
N HIS A 731 0.08 -24.27 1.62
CA HIS A 731 0.01 -22.87 2.07
C HIS A 731 -0.26 -21.86 0.95
N TYR A 732 -0.76 -22.29 -0.22
CA TYR A 732 -1.13 -21.40 -1.31
C TYR A 732 -2.33 -20.50 -0.94
N SER A 733 -3.34 -21.10 -0.30
CA SER A 733 -4.62 -20.44 -0.01
C SER A 733 -5.31 -20.91 1.28
N ASP A 734 -4.61 -21.65 2.14
CA ASP A 734 -5.10 -22.21 3.40
C ASP A 734 -5.64 -21.17 4.39
N LEU A 735 -5.13 -19.95 4.32
CA LEU A 735 -5.50 -18.86 5.21
C LEU A 735 -6.69 -18.03 4.72
N PHE A 736 -7.10 -18.16 3.44
CA PHE A 736 -8.14 -17.33 2.83
C PHE A 736 -9.48 -17.41 3.57
N THR A 737 -9.94 -18.63 3.91
CA THR A 737 -11.22 -18.83 4.60
C THR A 737 -11.22 -18.23 6.01
N THR A 738 -10.12 -18.40 6.75
CA THR A 738 -9.97 -17.83 8.10
C THR A 738 -9.94 -16.31 8.05
N TRP A 739 -9.23 -15.74 7.07
CA TRP A 739 -9.19 -14.30 6.84
C TRP A 739 -10.56 -13.74 6.47
N ALA A 740 -11.28 -14.40 5.56
CA ALA A 740 -12.62 -13.98 5.12
C ALA A 740 -13.68 -14.10 6.24
N ALA A 741 -13.40 -14.91 7.27
CA ALA A 741 -14.18 -15.01 8.50
C ALA A 741 -13.60 -14.14 9.64
N ASP A 742 -12.76 -13.15 9.31
CA ASP A 742 -12.21 -12.14 10.22
C ASP A 742 -11.30 -12.72 11.33
N GLY A 743 -10.86 -13.97 11.21
CA GLY A 743 -10.06 -14.70 12.19
C GLY A 743 -8.59 -14.30 12.26
N SER A 744 -7.82 -15.01 13.09
CA SER A 744 -6.37 -14.89 13.25
C SER A 744 -5.75 -16.23 13.64
N PHE A 745 -4.42 -16.32 13.64
CA PHE A 745 -3.66 -17.46 14.13
C PHE A 745 -2.50 -17.03 15.04
N PRO A 746 -2.06 -17.87 15.99
CA PRO A 746 -0.89 -17.60 16.85
C PRO A 746 0.39 -17.26 16.08
N LEU A 747 1.07 -16.19 16.48
CA LEU A 747 2.41 -15.84 15.99
C LEU A 747 3.45 -16.41 16.96
N LEU A 748 3.93 -17.61 16.68
CA LEU A 748 4.81 -18.36 17.58
C LEU A 748 6.24 -17.81 17.57
N TYR A 749 6.79 -17.52 18.74
CA TYR A 749 8.11 -16.91 18.86
C TYR A 749 9.11 -17.80 19.58
N SER A 750 8.76 -18.34 20.75
CA SER A 750 9.69 -19.20 21.48
C SER A 750 9.97 -20.49 20.72
N ARG A 751 11.22 -20.94 20.78
CA ARG A 751 11.66 -22.18 20.13
C ARG A 751 10.79 -23.38 20.49
N GLU A 752 10.38 -23.49 21.75
CA GLU A 752 9.50 -24.56 22.23
C GLU A 752 8.14 -24.55 21.51
N GLN A 753 7.49 -23.38 21.41
CA GLN A 753 6.21 -23.29 20.71
C GLN A 753 6.36 -23.54 19.22
N VAL A 754 7.44 -23.05 18.60
CA VAL A 754 7.73 -23.30 17.19
C VAL A 754 7.88 -24.79 16.90
N GLU A 755 8.73 -25.50 17.66
CA GLU A 755 8.95 -26.94 17.48
C GLU A 755 7.66 -27.75 17.65
N LYS A 756 6.83 -27.38 18.63
CA LYS A 756 5.55 -28.02 18.92
C LYS A 756 4.54 -27.94 17.75
N HIS A 757 4.59 -26.86 16.97
CA HIS A 757 3.64 -26.62 15.86
C HIS A 757 4.27 -26.74 14.47
N THR A 758 5.52 -27.18 14.40
CA THR A 758 6.23 -27.42 13.14
C THR A 758 5.53 -28.52 12.34
N ALA A 759 5.15 -28.21 11.10
CA ALA A 759 4.60 -29.17 10.15
C ALA A 759 5.68 -29.70 9.18
N ARG A 760 6.71 -28.88 8.90
CA ARG A 760 7.80 -29.22 7.99
C ARG A 760 9.13 -28.67 8.47
N THR A 761 10.18 -29.47 8.35
CA THR A 761 11.57 -29.09 8.62
C THR A 761 12.35 -29.05 7.32
N ILE A 762 13.02 -27.93 7.04
CA ILE A 762 13.99 -27.81 5.96
C ILE A 762 15.37 -27.56 6.57
N THR A 763 16.39 -28.27 6.08
CA THR A 763 17.79 -27.98 6.41
C THR A 763 18.50 -27.46 5.16
N LEU A 764 19.14 -26.30 5.28
CA LEU A 764 20.06 -25.80 4.26
C LEU A 764 21.49 -26.08 4.74
N ARG A 765 22.33 -26.65 3.88
CA ARG A 765 23.71 -27.01 4.23
C ARG A 765 24.70 -26.43 3.23
N PRO A 766 25.92 -26.08 3.66
CA PRO A 766 26.99 -25.83 2.71
C PRO A 766 27.24 -27.09 1.86
N PRO A 767 27.58 -26.96 0.56
CA PRO A 767 27.99 -28.08 -0.26
C PRO A 767 29.18 -28.81 0.37
N ALA A 768 29.24 -30.14 0.24
CA ALA A 768 30.39 -30.88 0.71
C ALA A 768 31.68 -30.33 0.06
N PRO A 769 32.80 -30.23 0.81
CA PRO A 769 34.07 -29.82 0.24
C PRO A 769 34.41 -30.78 -0.91
N VAL A 770 34.64 -30.26 -2.11
CA VAL A 770 35.13 -31.09 -3.22
C VAL A 770 36.50 -31.60 -2.81
N THR A 771 36.59 -32.86 -2.39
CA THR A 771 37.88 -33.53 -2.20
C THR A 771 38.56 -33.56 -3.55
N ALA A 772 39.63 -32.77 -3.72
CA ALA A 772 40.48 -32.83 -4.89
C ALA A 772 40.91 -34.29 -5.10
N GLN A 773 40.45 -34.91 -6.20
CA GLN A 773 41.02 -36.17 -6.63
C GLN A 773 42.50 -35.93 -6.91
N ASP A 774 43.35 -36.67 -6.22
CA ASP A 774 44.79 -36.70 -6.46
C ASP A 774 45.03 -36.96 -7.96
N PRO A 775 45.68 -36.03 -8.70
CA PRO A 775 46.01 -36.24 -10.11
C PRO A 775 46.99 -37.40 -10.34
N ASN A 776 47.53 -38.01 -9.27
CA ASN A 776 48.53 -39.07 -9.33
C ASN A 776 48.05 -40.40 -8.72
N GLY A 777 46.81 -40.80 -8.96
CA GLY A 777 46.34 -42.16 -8.70
C GLY A 777 47.21 -43.20 -9.42
N ARG A 778 48.14 -43.81 -8.68
CA ARG A 778 48.88 -45.03 -9.06
C ARG A 778 48.00 -46.27 -8.93
#